data_AF-A0A955BG85-F1
#
_entry.id   AF-A0A955BG85-F1
#
_cell.length_a   1.000
_cell.length_b   1.000
_cell.length_c   1.000
_cell.angle_alpha   90.00
_cell.angle_beta   90.00
_cell.angle_gamma   90.00
#
_symmetry.space_group_name_H-M   'P 1'
#
loop_
_entity.id
_entity.type
_entity.pdbx_description
1 polymer ?
#
loop_
_entity_poly.entity_id
_entity_poly.type
_entity_poly.pdbx_seq_one_letter_code
_entity_poly.pdbx_strand_id
1 'polypeptide(L)'
;MRRHFWLLAWACCGVLLVVPGRSPLLADGSSESIDYVRQVKPILESRCYACHGALKQEAGLRVDTAAAIIAGGDSGAAIAPSDASASFLLTRIAATDEFERMPPEGEPLTTEQIQLIRTWIEQGAKAPTDEQPEQDPRDHWAFRVPVRPAPPNVANADWVRNPIDAFIAAAHEQHGLVPQPSADRRVWLRRVTLDLTGLPPTPSEVSEFLADDSEMAYQRVVTRLLDSPQYGERWGRHWMDIWRYSDWWGLGAEVRNSQKHIWHWRDWIIESLNADTGYDQMLREMLAADEMYPNDLDRLRATGFLARQYFKFNRTTWLDGAIEHTGKAMLGLTLNCAKCHDHKYDPFSQEEYYRLRAIFEPYQIRTEAVPGELDFEKNGIPRAFDCNLAEVTYLHIRGDDRNPDKDRTIEPAIPAFLTSGDVKIEPVMLPPEAHHPGLRPYVVEAYVQQAEQRIVAARTAIETARTKLAESELVESERAAKAAAELAAKKAAEEAAADTKPAPDSAPAEATANAPALVHDDFSKARPDLWEMRDGMWSYVEGRLVQSQTGATRAALRLKQSPPTDFEARLKYIPRGGQQWKSVGITFDVVEQNEVLAYLSSYAAGPKSQISYKVGANHTYPPNAAQARPVPLDQPHELLLRVRGNLVNVVADGEHSLAYRLPIERRPGTLELITFDAHAEFLEFELRELPPSVMLAEAAAPAAKSGDAKPTGPLPVEQAKWNVTIAERTLAVAEADLAAVQARAAADRARYLTPSAETDSAAAAEDFARAASRAERVLAAAKADEALARAELAVLQAAADKRAEAEKNLAAAKTALDAARQAVERDDTTYASLRGALKTLENNLENEASRSKPFPTTSTGRRTALANWIAAESNPLTARVAV
;
A
#
# COMPACT_ATOMS: atom_id res chain seq x y z
N MET A 1 -10.27 -37.28 -24.45
CA MET A 1 -11.03 -38.53 -24.20
C MET A 1 -12.51 -38.22 -24.31
N ARG A 2 -13.21 -38.94 -25.22
CA ARG A 2 -14.63 -39.39 -25.23
C ARG A 2 -15.74 -38.32 -25.03
N ARG A 3 -16.52 -37.90 -26.03
CA ARG A 3 -17.55 -38.60 -26.86
C ARG A 3 -18.67 -39.32 -26.06
N HIS A 4 -19.88 -38.77 -26.25
CA HIS A 4 -21.20 -39.43 -26.43
C HIS A 4 -21.89 -40.04 -25.21
N PHE A 5 -23.11 -39.54 -24.92
CA PHE A 5 -24.14 -40.36 -24.26
C PHE A 5 -25.54 -40.19 -24.92
N TRP A 6 -25.95 -41.29 -25.56
CA TRP A 6 -27.25 -41.98 -25.56
C TRP A 6 -28.53 -41.43 -26.25
N LEU A 7 -28.96 -42.30 -27.18
CA LEU A 7 -30.27 -42.53 -27.79
C LEU A 7 -31.35 -42.90 -26.76
N LEU A 8 -32.61 -42.62 -27.10
CA LEU A 8 -33.75 -43.46 -26.71
C LEU A 8 -34.70 -43.64 -27.90
N ALA A 9 -34.97 -44.91 -28.15
CA ALA A 9 -35.73 -45.48 -29.25
C ALA A 9 -37.24 -45.30 -29.06
N TRP A 10 -37.99 -45.38 -30.16
CA TRP A 10 -39.30 -46.03 -30.20
C TRP A 10 -39.49 -46.68 -31.58
N ALA A 11 -39.83 -47.97 -31.56
CA ALA A 11 -40.09 -48.81 -32.71
C ALA A 11 -41.58 -49.14 -32.75
N CYS A 12 -42.21 -49.07 -33.92
CA CYS A 12 -43.45 -49.82 -34.19
C CYS A 12 -43.56 -50.18 -35.68
N CYS A 13 -43.60 -51.51 -35.89
CA CYS A 13 -44.22 -52.32 -36.93
C CYS A 13 -44.35 -51.81 -38.38
N GLY A 14 -43.76 -52.59 -39.29
CA GLY A 14 -43.90 -52.45 -40.73
C GLY A 14 -45.12 -53.15 -41.33
N VAL A 15 -45.41 -52.76 -42.58
CA VAL A 15 -46.05 -53.57 -43.61
C VAL A 15 -45.31 -53.26 -44.92
N LEU A 16 -44.73 -54.30 -45.52
CA LEU A 16 -44.06 -54.29 -46.83
C LEU A 16 -45.11 -54.61 -47.91
N LEU A 17 -45.26 -53.74 -48.90
CA LEU A 17 -45.88 -54.02 -50.20
C LEU A 17 -44.92 -53.51 -51.30
N VAL A 18 -44.73 -54.33 -52.34
CA VAL A 18 -43.69 -54.21 -53.37
C VAL A 18 -44.32 -53.91 -54.74
N VAL A 19 -43.62 -53.06 -55.54
CA VAL A 19 -43.66 -52.82 -57.01
C VAL A 19 -44.61 -51.71 -57.53
N PRO A 20 -44.28 -50.90 -58.59
CA PRO A 20 -43.08 -50.85 -59.46
C PRO A 20 -42.32 -49.52 -59.50
N GLY A 21 -41.10 -49.59 -60.05
CA GLY A 21 -40.20 -48.48 -60.27
C GLY A 21 -40.73 -47.40 -61.21
N ARG A 22 -40.39 -46.16 -60.85
CA ARG A 22 -40.22 -45.03 -61.76
C ARG A 22 -38.75 -44.64 -61.72
N SER A 23 -38.17 -44.48 -62.90
CA SER A 23 -36.84 -43.92 -63.13
C SER A 23 -36.64 -42.63 -62.34
N PRO A 24 -35.41 -42.33 -61.88
CA PRO A 24 -35.14 -41.06 -61.22
C PRO A 24 -35.24 -39.95 -62.28
N LEU A 25 -36.24 -39.08 -62.10
CA LEU A 25 -36.13 -37.72 -62.61
C LEU A 25 -34.97 -37.09 -61.85
N LEU A 26 -33.92 -36.73 -62.59
CA LEU A 26 -32.90 -35.79 -62.16
C LEU A 26 -33.62 -34.56 -61.62
N ALA A 27 -33.55 -34.36 -60.30
CA ALA A 27 -33.94 -33.10 -59.69
C ALA A 27 -32.85 -32.08 -60.05
N ASP A 28 -33.24 -31.06 -60.81
CA ASP A 28 -32.47 -29.83 -60.96
C ASP A 28 -32.07 -29.32 -59.58
N GLY A 29 -30.77 -29.12 -59.38
CA GLY A 29 -30.25 -28.40 -58.23
C GLY A 29 -30.69 -26.95 -58.31
N SER A 30 -31.80 -26.61 -57.65
CA SER A 30 -32.15 -25.22 -57.39
C SER A 30 -31.04 -24.61 -56.54
N SER A 31 -30.19 -23.76 -57.15
CA SER A 31 -29.21 -22.97 -56.40
C SER A 31 -29.98 -22.11 -55.41
N GLU A 32 -29.74 -22.34 -54.12
CA GLU A 32 -30.31 -21.52 -53.06
C GLU A 32 -29.92 -20.04 -53.30
N SER A 33 -30.89 -19.13 -53.20
CA SER A 33 -30.65 -17.70 -53.42
C SER A 33 -29.73 -17.17 -52.33
N ILE A 34 -28.66 -16.47 -52.69
CA ILE A 34 -27.73 -15.88 -51.73
C ILE A 34 -28.42 -14.73 -50.99
N ASP A 35 -28.42 -14.78 -49.66
CA ASP A 35 -28.81 -13.68 -48.80
C ASP A 35 -27.64 -12.71 -48.68
N TYR A 36 -27.67 -11.62 -49.44
CA TYR A 36 -26.62 -10.60 -49.45
C TYR A 36 -26.32 -10.07 -48.04
N VAL A 37 -27.36 -9.75 -47.25
CA VAL A 37 -27.22 -9.12 -45.94
C VAL A 37 -26.58 -10.07 -44.94
N ARG A 38 -26.90 -11.37 -45.00
CA ARG A 38 -26.37 -12.36 -44.05
C ARG A 38 -25.08 -13.04 -44.51
N GLN A 39 -24.85 -13.18 -45.82
CA GLN A 39 -23.79 -14.03 -46.36
C GLN A 39 -22.67 -13.24 -47.06
N VAL A 40 -22.98 -12.13 -47.72
CA VAL A 40 -21.99 -11.38 -48.55
C VAL A 40 -21.52 -10.12 -47.85
N LYS A 41 -22.45 -9.29 -47.37
CA LYS A 41 -22.14 -8.02 -46.71
C LYS A 41 -21.17 -8.18 -45.53
N PRO A 42 -21.29 -9.20 -44.64
CA PRO A 42 -20.32 -9.41 -43.56
C PRO A 42 -18.90 -9.77 -44.05
N ILE A 43 -18.78 -10.39 -45.24
CA ILE A 43 -17.47 -10.66 -45.85
C ILE A 43 -16.85 -9.33 -46.30
N LEU A 44 -17.61 -8.48 -46.99
CA LEU A 44 -17.14 -7.18 -47.45
C LEU A 44 -16.81 -6.25 -46.26
N GLU A 45 -17.63 -6.26 -45.22
CA GLU A 45 -17.40 -5.51 -43.98
C GLU A 45 -16.08 -5.93 -43.30
N SER A 46 -15.84 -7.24 -43.18
CA SER A 46 -14.66 -7.77 -42.50
C SER A 46 -13.37 -7.67 -43.32
N ARG A 47 -13.45 -7.60 -44.66
CA ARG A 47 -12.28 -7.67 -45.55
C ARG A 47 -11.98 -6.41 -46.34
N CYS A 48 -12.96 -5.53 -46.54
CA CYS A 48 -12.84 -4.46 -47.53
C CYS A 48 -13.14 -3.06 -47.00
N TYR A 49 -13.96 -2.91 -45.94
CA TYR A 49 -14.38 -1.57 -45.46
C TYR A 49 -13.22 -0.73 -44.91
N ALA A 50 -12.17 -1.37 -44.39
CA ALA A 50 -10.98 -0.67 -43.89
C ALA A 50 -10.32 0.22 -44.96
N CYS A 51 -10.39 -0.18 -46.24
CA CYS A 51 -9.82 0.58 -47.36
C CYS A 51 -10.88 1.23 -48.27
N HIS A 52 -12.11 0.70 -48.28
CA HIS A 52 -13.18 1.08 -49.21
C HIS A 52 -14.52 1.36 -48.50
N GLY A 53 -14.47 1.93 -47.29
CA GLY A 53 -15.64 2.27 -46.46
C GLY A 53 -15.83 3.78 -46.30
N ALA A 54 -16.58 4.19 -45.27
CA ALA A 54 -16.83 5.62 -45.02
C ALA A 54 -15.56 6.42 -44.69
N LEU A 55 -14.66 5.84 -43.89
CA LEU A 55 -13.44 6.50 -43.40
C LEU A 55 -12.32 6.62 -44.46
N LYS A 56 -12.26 5.67 -45.40
CA LYS A 56 -11.20 5.57 -46.42
C LYS A 56 -11.78 5.01 -47.71
N GLN A 57 -11.42 5.62 -48.83
CA GLN A 57 -11.96 5.32 -50.16
C GLN A 57 -10.80 5.18 -51.16
N GLU A 58 -10.00 4.13 -51.01
CA GLU A 58 -8.89 3.86 -51.92
C GLU A 58 -9.41 3.69 -53.36
N ALA A 59 -8.75 4.37 -54.30
CA ALA A 59 -9.16 4.47 -55.69
C ALA A 59 -10.62 4.95 -55.88
N GLY A 60 -11.13 5.77 -54.95
CA GLY A 60 -12.50 6.29 -55.00
C GLY A 60 -13.60 5.23 -54.85
N LEU A 61 -13.25 3.99 -54.47
CA LEU A 61 -14.20 2.88 -54.38
C LEU A 61 -14.84 2.77 -52.99
N ARG A 62 -16.15 2.57 -52.98
CA ARG A 62 -16.97 2.24 -51.80
C ARG A 62 -17.59 0.85 -51.97
N VAL A 63 -17.49 0.00 -50.94
CA VAL A 63 -18.01 -1.39 -50.98
C VAL A 63 -19.04 -1.72 -49.91
N ASP A 64 -19.53 -0.69 -49.22
CA ASP A 64 -20.47 -0.80 -48.11
C ASP A 64 -21.94 -0.86 -48.51
N THR A 65 -22.22 -0.62 -49.79
CA THR A 65 -23.52 -0.88 -50.41
C THR A 65 -23.36 -1.54 -51.77
N ALA A 66 -24.32 -2.36 -52.19
CA ALA A 66 -24.31 -2.96 -53.52
C ALA A 66 -24.31 -1.90 -54.62
N ALA A 67 -25.07 -0.81 -54.44
CA ALA A 67 -25.14 0.30 -55.38
C ALA A 67 -23.76 0.98 -55.58
N ALA A 68 -23.00 1.18 -54.50
CA ALA A 68 -21.66 1.75 -54.58
C ALA A 68 -20.66 0.81 -55.28
N ILE A 69 -20.73 -0.50 -55.04
CA ILE A 69 -19.87 -1.49 -55.71
C ILE A 69 -20.17 -1.50 -57.23
N ILE A 70 -21.44 -1.39 -57.61
CA ILE A 70 -21.85 -1.32 -59.02
C ILE A 70 -21.38 -0.01 -59.67
N ALA A 71 -21.51 1.13 -58.96
CA ALA A 71 -21.00 2.41 -59.43
C ALA A 71 -19.48 2.39 -59.64
N GLY A 72 -18.76 1.70 -58.75
CA GLY A 72 -17.31 1.53 -58.83
C GLY A 72 -16.52 2.74 -58.38
N GLY A 73 -15.22 2.74 -58.70
CA GLY A 73 -14.27 3.82 -58.37
C GLY A 73 -13.50 4.27 -59.61
N ASP A 74 -12.26 4.74 -59.41
CA ASP A 74 -11.38 5.27 -60.46
C ASP A 74 -11.10 4.24 -61.57
N SER A 75 -11.21 2.94 -61.26
CA SER A 75 -11.04 1.83 -62.23
C SER A 75 -12.35 1.41 -62.93
N GLY A 76 -13.45 2.15 -62.73
CA GLY A 76 -14.78 1.79 -63.22
C GLY A 76 -15.56 0.87 -62.27
N ALA A 77 -16.67 0.31 -62.76
CA ALA A 77 -17.57 -0.57 -62.01
C ALA A 77 -16.83 -1.76 -61.38
N ALA A 78 -17.00 -1.98 -60.06
CA ALA A 78 -16.33 -3.09 -59.39
C ALA A 78 -17.06 -4.42 -59.62
N ILE A 79 -18.38 -4.40 -59.80
CA ILE A 79 -19.17 -5.57 -60.24
C ILE A 79 -20.10 -5.22 -61.39
N ALA A 80 -20.33 -6.20 -62.26
CA ALA A 80 -21.35 -6.17 -63.29
C ALA A 80 -22.45 -7.17 -62.91
N PRO A 81 -23.66 -6.72 -62.53
CA PRO A 81 -24.76 -7.62 -62.17
C PRO A 81 -25.03 -8.64 -63.28
N SER A 82 -25.17 -9.92 -62.90
CA SER A 82 -25.34 -11.07 -63.78
C SER A 82 -24.15 -11.42 -64.69
N ASP A 83 -23.02 -10.74 -64.57
CA ASP A 83 -21.78 -11.06 -65.29
C ASP A 83 -20.56 -11.10 -64.35
N ALA A 84 -20.29 -12.29 -63.80
CA ALA A 84 -19.13 -12.51 -62.95
C ALA A 84 -17.78 -12.39 -63.70
N SER A 85 -17.76 -12.58 -65.02
CA SER A 85 -16.54 -12.43 -65.82
C SER A 85 -16.15 -10.98 -66.08
N ALA A 86 -17.13 -10.08 -66.16
CA ALA A 86 -16.92 -8.64 -66.29
C ALA A 86 -16.73 -7.91 -64.95
N SER A 87 -16.79 -8.63 -63.82
CA SER A 87 -16.73 -8.05 -62.47
C SER A 87 -15.29 -7.98 -61.94
N PHE A 88 -14.70 -6.78 -61.95
CA PHE A 88 -13.31 -6.55 -61.56
C PHE A 88 -12.99 -6.91 -60.10
N LEU A 89 -13.97 -6.81 -59.20
CA LEU A 89 -13.85 -7.23 -57.80
C LEU A 89 -13.42 -8.71 -57.71
N LEU A 90 -13.98 -9.59 -58.54
CA LEU A 90 -13.64 -11.02 -58.55
C LEU A 90 -12.19 -11.26 -59.00
N THR A 91 -11.68 -10.45 -59.92
CA THR A 91 -10.26 -10.49 -60.32
C THR A 91 -9.35 -10.13 -59.16
N ARG A 92 -9.69 -9.07 -58.42
CA ARG A 92 -8.89 -8.58 -57.29
C ARG A 92 -8.90 -9.55 -56.09
N ILE A 93 -10.06 -10.10 -55.72
CA ILE A 93 -10.13 -11.00 -54.55
C ILE A 93 -9.62 -12.42 -54.83
N ALA A 94 -9.53 -12.83 -56.11
CA ALA A 94 -9.02 -14.14 -56.52
C ALA A 94 -7.58 -14.11 -57.04
N ALA A 95 -6.94 -12.94 -57.09
CA ALA A 95 -5.56 -12.81 -57.56
C ALA A 95 -4.58 -13.57 -56.64
N THR A 96 -3.57 -14.19 -57.25
CA THR A 96 -2.52 -14.92 -56.52
C THR A 96 -1.29 -14.05 -56.25
N ASP A 97 -1.12 -12.95 -56.99
CA ASP A 97 -0.06 -11.97 -56.74
C ASP A 97 -0.45 -11.09 -55.54
N GLU A 98 0.40 -11.08 -54.51
CA GLU A 98 0.19 -10.33 -53.27
C GLU A 98 0.09 -8.81 -53.51
N PHE A 99 0.70 -8.28 -54.59
CA PHE A 99 0.62 -6.85 -54.94
C PHE A 99 -0.67 -6.47 -55.68
N GLU A 100 -1.39 -7.45 -56.24
CA GLU A 100 -2.64 -7.21 -56.96
C GLU A 100 -3.89 -7.68 -56.21
N ARG A 101 -3.71 -8.59 -55.25
CA ARG A 101 -4.77 -9.23 -54.48
C ARG A 101 -5.34 -8.30 -53.42
N MET A 102 -6.66 -8.33 -53.29
CA MET A 102 -7.38 -7.63 -52.23
C MET A 102 -7.97 -8.62 -51.20
N PRO A 103 -7.84 -8.37 -49.89
CA PRO A 103 -7.11 -7.25 -49.29
C PRO A 103 -5.57 -7.42 -49.42
N PRO A 104 -4.82 -6.32 -49.56
CA PRO A 104 -3.36 -6.35 -49.72
C PRO A 104 -2.67 -6.72 -48.40
N GLU A 105 -3.30 -6.40 -47.29
CA GLU A 105 -2.89 -6.76 -45.94
C GLU A 105 -3.97 -7.64 -45.29
N GLY A 106 -3.55 -8.69 -44.59
CA GLY A 106 -4.44 -9.62 -43.89
C GLY A 106 -4.73 -10.92 -44.66
N GLU A 107 -5.60 -11.75 -44.07
CA GLU A 107 -5.94 -13.05 -44.64
C GLU A 107 -6.76 -12.90 -45.93
N PRO A 108 -6.41 -13.65 -47.00
CA PRO A 108 -7.21 -13.69 -48.21
C PRO A 108 -8.62 -14.21 -47.92
N LEU A 109 -9.55 -13.88 -48.82
CA LEU A 109 -10.87 -14.51 -48.80
C LEU A 109 -10.72 -16.01 -49.10
N THR A 110 -11.47 -16.84 -48.39
CA THR A 110 -11.47 -18.28 -48.68
C THR A 110 -12.16 -18.56 -50.01
N THR A 111 -11.90 -19.72 -50.60
CA THR A 111 -12.55 -20.16 -51.83
C THR A 111 -14.08 -20.11 -51.71
N GLU A 112 -14.63 -20.47 -50.55
CA GLU A 112 -16.06 -20.43 -50.26
C GLU A 112 -16.60 -18.99 -50.22
N GLN A 113 -15.85 -18.07 -49.62
CA GLN A 113 -16.22 -16.64 -49.57
C GLN A 113 -16.22 -16.02 -50.98
N ILE A 114 -15.20 -16.32 -51.78
CA ILE A 114 -15.12 -15.87 -53.19
C ILE A 114 -16.29 -16.45 -53.99
N GLN A 115 -16.63 -17.73 -53.77
CA GLN A 115 -17.74 -18.38 -54.46
C GLN A 115 -19.10 -17.78 -54.07
N LEU A 116 -19.30 -17.42 -52.79
CA LEU A 116 -20.50 -16.72 -52.34
C LEU A 116 -20.67 -15.37 -53.05
N ILE A 117 -19.60 -14.57 -53.12
CA ILE A 117 -19.61 -13.28 -53.83
C ILE A 117 -19.89 -13.48 -55.32
N ARG A 118 -19.25 -14.47 -55.95
CA ARG A 118 -19.47 -14.83 -57.36
C ARG A 118 -20.92 -15.18 -57.64
N THR A 119 -21.49 -16.11 -56.87
CA THR A 119 -22.88 -16.56 -57.06
C THR A 119 -23.88 -15.43 -56.78
N TRP A 120 -23.60 -14.55 -55.82
CA TRP A 120 -24.41 -13.35 -55.61
C TRP A 120 -24.40 -12.40 -56.81
N ILE A 121 -23.24 -12.16 -57.43
CA ILE A 121 -23.10 -11.36 -58.66
C ILE A 121 -23.89 -12.01 -59.81
N GLU A 122 -23.74 -13.32 -60.02
CA GLU A 122 -24.46 -14.09 -61.05
C GLU A 122 -25.99 -14.02 -60.87
N GLN A 123 -26.45 -14.01 -59.61
CA GLN A 123 -27.87 -13.83 -59.24
C GLN A 123 -28.36 -12.37 -59.36
N GLY A 124 -27.55 -11.47 -59.91
CA GLY A 124 -27.89 -10.09 -60.21
C GLY A 124 -27.53 -9.09 -59.11
N ALA A 125 -26.63 -9.46 -58.19
CA ALA A 125 -26.13 -8.59 -57.11
C ALA A 125 -27.24 -7.91 -56.28
N LYS A 126 -28.32 -8.65 -55.98
CA LYS A 126 -29.50 -8.11 -55.30
C LYS A 126 -29.16 -7.68 -53.87
N ALA A 127 -29.67 -6.51 -53.48
CA ALA A 127 -29.58 -5.95 -52.14
C ALA A 127 -30.91 -5.23 -51.80
N PRO A 128 -31.17 -4.90 -50.51
CA PRO A 128 -32.32 -4.10 -50.11
C PRO A 128 -32.37 -2.75 -50.85
N THR A 129 -33.56 -2.33 -51.29
CA THR A 129 -33.75 -1.09 -52.07
C THR A 129 -33.49 0.20 -51.28
N ASP A 130 -33.54 0.11 -49.96
CA ASP A 130 -33.33 1.19 -48.99
C ASP A 130 -31.94 1.14 -48.35
N GLU A 131 -31.04 0.30 -48.85
CA GLU A 131 -29.66 0.22 -48.35
C GLU A 131 -28.97 1.59 -48.44
N GLN A 132 -28.54 2.10 -47.30
CA GLN A 132 -27.80 3.36 -47.19
C GLN A 132 -26.32 3.08 -46.96
N PRO A 133 -25.43 3.90 -47.54
CA PRO A 133 -24.01 3.87 -47.22
C PRO A 133 -23.78 4.25 -45.76
N GLU A 134 -22.68 3.74 -45.19
CA GLU A 134 -22.20 4.18 -43.89
C GLU A 134 -21.95 5.69 -43.94
N GLN A 135 -22.52 6.41 -42.97
CA GLN A 135 -22.26 7.83 -42.78
C GLN A 135 -20.81 8.03 -42.34
N ASP A 136 -20.21 9.18 -42.68
CA ASP A 136 -18.90 9.51 -42.11
C ASP A 136 -19.05 9.60 -40.58
N PRO A 137 -18.31 8.78 -39.80
CA PRO A 137 -18.41 8.81 -38.34
C PRO A 137 -18.03 10.18 -37.76
N ARG A 138 -17.29 11.03 -38.48
CA ARG A 138 -17.02 12.43 -38.08
C ARG A 138 -18.29 13.29 -38.00
N ASP A 139 -19.36 12.89 -38.69
CA ASP A 139 -20.63 13.59 -38.66
C ASP A 139 -21.52 13.17 -37.49
N HIS A 140 -21.11 12.16 -36.71
CA HIS A 140 -21.86 11.67 -35.56
C HIS A 140 -22.11 12.78 -34.52
N TRP A 141 -23.32 12.82 -33.96
CA TRP A 141 -23.77 13.89 -33.05
C TRP A 141 -22.85 14.11 -31.84
N ALA A 142 -22.18 13.04 -31.37
CA ALA A 142 -21.26 13.10 -30.24
C ALA A 142 -20.03 13.99 -30.51
N PHE A 143 -19.59 14.09 -31.77
CA PHE A 143 -18.45 14.93 -32.18
C PHE A 143 -18.85 16.35 -32.56
N ARG A 144 -20.14 16.71 -32.39
CA ARG A 144 -20.62 18.07 -32.59
C ARG A 144 -20.72 18.79 -31.25
N VAL A 145 -20.26 20.04 -31.22
CA VAL A 145 -20.36 20.89 -30.04
C VAL A 145 -21.84 21.06 -29.67
N PRO A 146 -22.26 20.73 -28.43
CA PRO A 146 -23.63 20.95 -27.99
C PRO A 146 -23.99 22.43 -28.07
N VAL A 147 -25.13 22.74 -28.71
CA VAL A 147 -25.73 24.08 -28.69
C VAL A 147 -26.96 24.05 -27.79
N ARG A 148 -27.16 25.10 -26.99
CA ARG A 148 -28.32 25.18 -26.07
C ARG A 148 -29.62 25.25 -26.88
N PRO A 149 -30.49 24.23 -26.82
CA PRO A 149 -31.76 24.27 -27.55
C PRO A 149 -32.77 25.19 -26.85
N ALA A 150 -33.72 25.74 -27.62
CA ALA A 150 -34.88 26.39 -27.04
C ALA A 150 -35.78 25.34 -26.36
N PRO A 151 -36.33 25.61 -25.17
CA PRO A 151 -37.31 24.72 -24.54
C PRO A 151 -38.54 24.52 -25.44
N PRO A 152 -39.07 23.30 -25.56
CA PRO A 152 -40.24 23.03 -26.39
C PRO A 152 -41.50 23.63 -25.75
N ASN A 153 -42.45 24.05 -26.59
CA ASN A 153 -43.79 24.39 -26.15
C ASN A 153 -44.60 23.10 -25.99
N VAL A 154 -45.18 22.88 -24.81
CA VAL A 154 -45.92 21.67 -24.45
C VAL A 154 -47.33 22.01 -24.00
N ALA A 155 -48.28 21.11 -24.23
CA ALA A 155 -49.68 21.30 -23.84
C ALA A 155 -49.84 21.25 -22.31
N ASN A 156 -49.07 20.40 -21.61
CA ASN A 156 -49.09 20.31 -20.16
C ASN A 156 -48.14 21.31 -19.48
N ALA A 157 -48.31 22.61 -19.78
CA ALA A 157 -47.44 23.67 -19.27
C ALA A 157 -47.44 23.76 -17.73
N ASP A 158 -48.54 23.42 -17.07
CA ASP A 158 -48.67 23.47 -15.61
C ASP A 158 -47.80 22.42 -14.88
N TRP A 159 -47.38 21.35 -15.57
CA TRP A 159 -46.48 20.34 -15.03
C TRP A 159 -45.00 20.77 -15.07
N VAL A 160 -44.66 21.72 -15.94
CA VAL A 160 -43.29 22.19 -16.16
C VAL A 160 -42.88 23.15 -15.04
N ARG A 161 -41.89 22.76 -14.23
CA ARG A 161 -41.33 23.60 -13.15
C ARG A 161 -40.00 24.22 -13.52
N ASN A 162 -39.25 23.55 -14.39
CA ASN A 162 -37.98 24.03 -14.92
C ASN A 162 -37.84 23.66 -16.41
N PRO A 163 -36.87 24.24 -17.15
CA PRO A 163 -36.73 23.98 -18.59
C PRO A 163 -36.51 22.51 -18.97
N ILE A 164 -35.92 21.67 -18.11
CA ILE A 164 -35.72 20.23 -18.37
C ILE A 164 -37.07 19.52 -18.41
N ASP A 165 -38.01 19.90 -17.53
CA ASP A 165 -39.36 19.31 -17.50
C ASP A 165 -40.10 19.53 -18.83
N ALA A 166 -39.86 20.64 -19.53
CA ALA A 166 -40.47 20.89 -20.83
C ALA A 166 -40.04 19.83 -21.87
N PHE A 167 -38.76 19.43 -21.88
CA PHE A 167 -38.28 18.37 -22.78
C PHE A 167 -38.88 17.01 -22.42
N ILE A 168 -39.01 16.70 -21.12
CA ILE A 168 -39.65 15.45 -20.66
C ILE A 168 -41.14 15.45 -21.02
N ALA A 169 -41.84 16.57 -20.84
CA ALA A 169 -43.25 16.72 -21.18
C ALA A 169 -43.49 16.54 -22.69
N ALA A 170 -42.63 17.12 -23.53
CA ALA A 170 -42.71 16.94 -24.98
C ALA A 170 -42.56 15.45 -25.37
N ALA A 171 -41.64 14.73 -24.72
CA ALA A 171 -41.47 13.30 -24.93
C ALA A 171 -42.70 12.51 -24.44
N HIS A 172 -43.29 12.86 -23.30
CA HIS A 172 -44.53 12.25 -22.83
C HIS A 172 -45.67 12.42 -23.84
N GLU A 173 -45.88 13.64 -24.34
CA GLU A 173 -46.91 13.95 -25.34
C GLU A 173 -46.71 13.14 -26.63
N GLN A 174 -45.48 13.07 -27.13
CA GLN A 174 -45.14 12.27 -28.31
C GLN A 174 -45.49 10.78 -28.14
N HIS A 175 -45.30 10.24 -26.93
CA HIS A 175 -45.55 8.83 -26.64
C HIS A 175 -46.93 8.56 -26.03
N GLY A 176 -47.79 9.57 -25.88
CA GLY A 176 -49.10 9.44 -25.24
C GLY A 176 -49.04 9.04 -23.76
N LEU A 177 -47.96 9.41 -23.05
CA LEU A 177 -47.74 9.09 -21.65
C LEU A 177 -48.29 10.18 -20.73
N VAL A 178 -48.82 9.77 -19.58
CA VAL A 178 -49.31 10.69 -18.54
C VAL A 178 -48.44 10.55 -17.28
N PRO A 179 -47.91 11.65 -16.71
CA PRO A 179 -47.12 11.60 -15.49
C PRO A 179 -47.88 10.99 -14.32
N GLN A 180 -47.18 10.21 -13.50
CA GLN A 180 -47.72 9.72 -12.22
C GLN A 180 -47.81 10.85 -11.19
N PRO A 181 -48.71 10.75 -10.19
CA PRO A 181 -48.77 11.72 -9.11
C PRO A 181 -47.46 11.74 -8.30
N SER A 182 -47.20 12.86 -7.64
CA SER A 182 -46.05 12.99 -6.74
C SER A 182 -46.08 11.92 -5.64
N ALA A 183 -44.90 11.41 -5.29
CA ALA A 183 -44.78 10.45 -4.21
C ALA A 183 -45.23 11.05 -2.87
N ASP A 184 -45.73 10.21 -1.97
CA ASP A 184 -45.97 10.57 -0.58
C ASP A 184 -44.72 11.24 0.05
N ARG A 185 -44.92 12.27 0.88
CA ARG A 185 -43.82 13.07 1.45
C ARG A 185 -42.77 12.21 2.14
N ARG A 186 -43.17 11.20 2.92
CA ARG A 186 -42.23 10.31 3.62
C ARG A 186 -41.46 9.44 2.64
N VAL A 187 -42.12 8.95 1.59
CA VAL A 187 -41.47 8.16 0.51
C VAL A 187 -40.48 9.02 -0.25
N TRP A 188 -40.85 10.26 -0.58
CA TRP A 188 -39.97 11.22 -1.24
C TRP A 188 -38.71 11.49 -0.41
N LEU A 189 -38.87 11.83 0.87
CA LEU A 189 -37.73 12.12 1.77
C LEU A 189 -36.78 10.91 1.86
N ARG A 190 -37.32 9.70 1.98
CA ARG A 190 -36.50 8.48 2.04
C ARG A 190 -35.69 8.30 0.75
N ARG A 191 -36.30 8.48 -0.42
CA ARG A 191 -35.62 8.32 -1.72
C ARG A 191 -34.50 9.34 -1.89
N VAL A 192 -34.82 10.64 -1.75
CA VAL A 192 -33.83 11.70 -1.97
C VAL A 192 -32.64 11.62 -1.00
N THR A 193 -32.89 11.22 0.26
CA THR A 193 -31.81 11.05 1.24
C THR A 193 -30.89 9.89 0.86
N LEU A 194 -31.46 8.74 0.46
CA LEU A 194 -30.68 7.58 0.02
C LEU A 194 -29.94 7.84 -1.29
N ASP A 195 -30.55 8.57 -2.22
CA ASP A 195 -29.95 8.87 -3.51
C ASP A 195 -28.75 9.81 -3.35
N LEU A 196 -28.90 10.88 -2.55
CA LEU A 196 -27.85 11.88 -2.36
C LEU A 196 -26.75 11.45 -1.40
N THR A 197 -27.09 10.78 -0.30
CA THR A 197 -26.12 10.48 0.79
C THR A 197 -25.87 9.00 1.00
N GLY A 198 -26.67 8.11 0.39
CA GLY A 198 -26.60 6.66 0.65
C GLY A 198 -27.18 6.22 1.99
N LEU A 199 -27.67 7.16 2.82
CA LEU A 199 -28.19 6.89 4.16
C LEU A 199 -29.71 7.15 4.24
N PRO A 200 -30.45 6.44 5.13
CA PRO A 200 -31.84 6.76 5.39
C PRO A 200 -31.96 8.05 6.23
N PRO A 201 -33.07 8.81 6.13
CA PRO A 201 -33.30 9.96 7.00
C PRO A 201 -33.51 9.53 8.44
N THR A 202 -33.05 10.34 9.40
CA THR A 202 -33.27 10.07 10.82
C THR A 202 -34.71 10.38 11.24
N PRO A 203 -35.21 9.82 12.37
CA PRO A 203 -36.56 10.12 12.85
C PRO A 203 -36.85 11.60 13.08
N SER A 204 -35.85 12.40 13.50
CA SER A 204 -36.00 13.86 13.69
C SER A 204 -36.25 14.54 12.35
N GLU A 205 -35.43 14.22 11.35
CA GLU A 205 -35.51 14.82 10.02
C GLU A 205 -36.84 14.48 9.33
N VAL A 206 -37.36 13.26 9.53
CA VAL A 206 -38.69 12.88 9.06
C VAL A 206 -39.76 13.73 9.73
N SER A 207 -39.68 13.93 11.04
CA SER A 207 -40.68 14.68 11.80
C SER A 207 -40.66 16.17 11.42
N GLU A 208 -39.47 16.76 11.31
CA GLU A 208 -39.25 18.14 10.88
C GLU A 208 -39.76 18.38 9.45
N PHE A 209 -39.38 17.52 8.50
CA PHE A 209 -39.83 17.66 7.12
C PHE A 209 -41.33 17.48 6.97
N LEU A 210 -41.97 16.57 7.72
CA LEU A 210 -43.42 16.36 7.65
C LEU A 210 -44.21 17.51 8.29
N ALA A 211 -43.61 18.26 9.21
CA ALA A 211 -44.21 19.44 9.85
C ALA A 211 -43.98 20.74 9.07
N ASP A 212 -43.06 20.75 8.10
CA ASP A 212 -42.72 21.93 7.30
C ASP A 212 -43.66 22.06 6.09
N ASP A 213 -44.70 22.88 6.19
CA ASP A 213 -45.67 23.10 5.10
C ASP A 213 -45.32 24.30 4.20
N SER A 214 -44.09 24.82 4.30
CA SER A 214 -43.66 25.92 3.43
C SER A 214 -43.35 25.46 2.00
N GLU A 215 -43.44 26.38 1.05
CA GLU A 215 -43.08 26.14 -0.36
C GLU A 215 -41.62 25.70 -0.57
N MET A 216 -40.76 25.96 0.42
CA MET A 216 -39.31 25.70 0.37
C MET A 216 -38.90 24.40 1.08
N ALA A 217 -39.85 23.64 1.64
CA ALA A 217 -39.55 22.45 2.44
C ALA A 217 -38.67 21.43 1.70
N TYR A 218 -38.98 21.15 0.43
CA TYR A 218 -38.23 20.23 -0.42
C TYR A 218 -36.82 20.74 -0.72
N GLN A 219 -36.68 22.03 -1.05
CA GLN A 219 -35.39 22.64 -1.36
C GLN A 219 -34.46 22.64 -0.15
N ARG A 220 -34.98 22.97 1.04
CA ARG A 220 -34.19 22.94 2.28
C ARG A 220 -33.63 21.55 2.58
N VAL A 221 -34.43 20.50 2.37
CA VAL A 221 -33.95 19.12 2.50
C VAL A 221 -32.80 18.86 1.52
N VAL A 222 -32.97 19.20 0.23
CA VAL A 222 -31.94 18.96 -0.78
C VAL A 222 -30.66 19.74 -0.46
N THR A 223 -30.74 21.04 -0.17
CA THR A 223 -29.58 21.87 0.21
C THR A 223 -28.83 21.24 1.38
N ARG A 224 -29.53 20.89 2.46
CA ARG A 224 -28.92 20.24 3.62
C ARG A 224 -28.23 18.91 3.29
N LEU A 225 -28.80 18.13 2.35
CA LEU A 225 -28.20 16.86 1.94
C LEU A 225 -26.95 17.06 1.07
N LEU A 226 -26.96 18.05 0.18
CA LEU A 226 -25.80 18.43 -0.64
C LEU A 226 -24.66 19.01 0.21
N ASP A 227 -25.00 19.79 1.24
CA ASP A 227 -24.02 20.36 2.20
C ASP A 227 -23.45 19.30 3.17
N SER A 228 -23.97 18.06 3.14
CA SER A 228 -23.57 16.98 4.04
C SER A 228 -22.28 16.31 3.53
N PRO A 229 -21.27 16.01 4.37
CA PRO A 229 -20.05 15.33 3.93
C PRO A 229 -20.29 13.99 3.21
N GLN A 230 -21.37 13.30 3.57
CA GLN A 230 -21.80 12.02 2.99
C GLN A 230 -22.20 12.13 1.52
N TYR A 231 -22.54 13.32 1.03
CA TYR A 231 -22.81 13.54 -0.39
C TYR A 231 -21.57 13.21 -1.24
N GLY A 232 -20.42 13.81 -0.91
CA GLY A 232 -19.14 13.53 -1.57
C GLY A 232 -18.68 12.09 -1.39
N GLU A 233 -18.91 11.46 -0.22
CA GLU A 233 -18.59 10.04 -0.01
C GLU A 233 -19.42 9.12 -0.92
N ARG A 234 -20.73 9.42 -1.06
CA ARG A 234 -21.67 8.67 -1.89
C ARG A 234 -21.34 8.82 -3.37
N TRP A 235 -21.21 10.06 -3.84
CA TRP A 235 -20.99 10.38 -5.25
C TRP A 235 -19.55 10.12 -5.69
N GLY A 236 -18.57 10.30 -4.80
CA GLY A 236 -17.17 10.01 -5.05
C GLY A 236 -16.95 8.57 -5.51
N ARG A 237 -17.71 7.61 -5.00
CA ARG A 237 -17.66 6.21 -5.46
C ARG A 237 -17.97 6.04 -6.95
N HIS A 238 -18.98 6.76 -7.46
CA HIS A 238 -19.36 6.67 -8.87
C HIS A 238 -18.25 7.25 -9.77
N TRP A 239 -17.66 8.37 -9.37
CA TRP A 239 -16.54 8.97 -10.07
C TRP A 239 -15.26 8.13 -9.98
N MET A 240 -15.01 7.50 -8.84
CA MET A 240 -13.91 6.56 -8.65
C MET A 240 -13.99 5.35 -9.59
N ASP A 241 -15.19 4.87 -9.93
CA ASP A 241 -15.36 3.80 -10.91
C ASP A 241 -14.95 4.27 -12.32
N ILE A 242 -15.33 5.50 -12.71
CA ILE A 242 -15.00 6.11 -14.01
C ILE A 242 -13.51 6.42 -14.12
N TRP A 243 -12.94 7.08 -13.12
CA TRP A 243 -11.52 7.43 -13.07
C TRP A 243 -10.61 6.25 -12.72
N ARG A 244 -11.21 5.10 -12.40
CA ARG A 244 -10.50 3.87 -12.04
C ARG A 244 -9.59 4.13 -10.85
N TYR A 245 -10.16 4.57 -9.73
CA TYR A 245 -9.47 4.54 -8.45
C TYR A 245 -9.30 3.09 -7.97
N SER A 246 -8.14 2.81 -7.39
CA SER A 246 -7.94 1.69 -6.47
C SER A 246 -6.71 1.98 -5.65
N ASP A 247 -6.64 1.38 -4.47
CA ASP A 247 -5.40 1.39 -3.72
C ASP A 247 -4.28 0.69 -4.50
N TRP A 248 -3.06 1.03 -4.13
CA TRP A 248 -1.86 0.51 -4.76
C TRP A 248 -1.63 -0.96 -4.43
N TRP A 249 -0.85 -1.62 -5.28
CA TRP A 249 -0.44 -2.99 -5.04
C TRP A 249 1.04 -3.22 -5.37
N GLY A 250 1.68 -4.08 -4.59
CA GLY A 250 3.10 -4.38 -4.67
C GLY A 250 3.45 -5.81 -4.25
N LEU A 251 4.72 -6.17 -4.37
CA LEU A 251 5.26 -7.43 -3.83
C LEU A 251 6.33 -7.12 -2.78
N GLY A 252 6.08 -7.47 -1.51
CA GLY A 252 6.96 -7.08 -0.40
C GLY A 252 7.06 -5.56 -0.30
N ALA A 253 8.29 -5.03 -0.31
CA ALA A 253 8.53 -3.58 -0.32
C ALA A 253 8.42 -2.93 -1.71
N GLU A 254 8.26 -3.72 -2.78
CA GLU A 254 8.24 -3.19 -4.14
C GLU A 254 6.88 -2.60 -4.52
N VAL A 255 6.88 -1.35 -5.00
CA VAL A 255 5.74 -0.75 -5.71
C VAL A 255 5.74 -1.24 -7.15
N ARG A 256 4.64 -1.86 -7.61
CA ARG A 256 4.54 -2.44 -8.96
C ARG A 256 3.42 -1.85 -9.79
N ASN A 257 2.23 -1.67 -9.20
CA ASN A 257 1.05 -1.10 -9.83
C ASN A 257 0.57 0.09 -8.99
N SER A 258 0.47 1.28 -9.58
CA SER A 258 0.14 2.53 -8.88
C SER A 258 1.26 2.99 -7.90
N GLN A 259 0.93 3.81 -6.90
CA GLN A 259 1.85 4.38 -5.91
C GLN A 259 1.29 4.31 -4.49
N LYS A 260 2.18 4.16 -3.51
CA LYS A 260 1.83 4.29 -2.09
C LYS A 260 1.10 5.61 -1.85
N HIS A 261 0.19 5.59 -0.87
CA HIS A 261 -0.56 6.76 -0.41
C HIS A 261 -1.48 7.39 -1.48
N ILE A 262 -1.84 6.65 -2.53
CA ILE A 262 -2.79 7.15 -3.55
C ILE A 262 -4.19 7.46 -2.99
N TRP A 263 -4.49 7.02 -1.77
CA TRP A 263 -5.72 7.40 -1.06
C TRP A 263 -5.90 8.91 -0.87
N HIS A 264 -4.82 9.70 -0.91
CA HIS A 264 -4.91 11.16 -1.00
C HIS A 264 -5.72 11.64 -2.20
N TRP A 265 -5.66 10.93 -3.33
CA TRP A 265 -6.47 11.23 -4.50
C TRP A 265 -7.95 10.89 -4.29
N ARG A 266 -8.27 9.78 -3.63
CA ARG A 266 -9.66 9.48 -3.20
C ARG A 266 -10.21 10.61 -2.34
N ASP A 267 -9.43 11.06 -1.37
CA ASP A 267 -9.88 12.12 -0.46
C ASP A 267 -10.08 13.43 -1.22
N TRP A 268 -9.17 13.78 -2.15
CA TRP A 268 -9.37 14.91 -3.06
C TRP A 268 -10.65 14.79 -3.91
N ILE A 269 -11.01 13.59 -4.40
CA ILE A 269 -12.27 13.39 -5.15
C ILE A 269 -13.48 13.74 -4.27
N ILE A 270 -13.52 13.20 -3.05
CA ILE A 270 -14.63 13.41 -2.10
C ILE A 270 -14.73 14.88 -1.70
N GLU A 271 -13.59 15.48 -1.35
CA GLU A 271 -13.50 16.88 -0.95
C GLU A 271 -13.90 17.82 -2.09
N SER A 272 -13.49 17.53 -3.33
CA SER A 272 -13.87 18.32 -4.50
C SER A 272 -15.38 18.31 -4.76
N LEU A 273 -16.04 17.17 -4.58
CA LEU A 273 -17.50 17.06 -4.71
C LEU A 273 -18.23 17.83 -3.61
N ASN A 274 -17.75 17.73 -2.37
CA ASN A 274 -18.33 18.47 -1.25
C ASN A 274 -18.09 19.98 -1.35
N ALA A 275 -17.00 20.40 -2.00
CA ALA A 275 -16.70 21.80 -2.26
C ALA A 275 -17.41 22.37 -3.51
N ASP A 276 -18.21 21.56 -4.22
CA ASP A 276 -18.83 21.90 -5.50
C ASP A 276 -17.81 22.39 -6.55
N THR A 277 -16.63 21.76 -6.57
CA THR A 277 -15.58 22.08 -7.53
C THR A 277 -16.05 21.75 -8.96
N GLY A 278 -15.94 22.73 -9.87
CA GLY A 278 -16.30 22.54 -11.27
C GLY A 278 -15.58 21.35 -11.92
N TYR A 279 -16.32 20.53 -12.67
CA TYR A 279 -15.78 19.34 -13.35
C TYR A 279 -14.59 19.68 -14.26
N ASP A 280 -14.66 20.80 -14.96
CA ASP A 280 -13.59 21.35 -15.81
C ASP A 280 -12.30 21.64 -15.02
N GLN A 281 -12.42 22.10 -13.77
CA GLN A 281 -11.29 22.33 -12.88
C GLN A 281 -10.73 21.00 -12.35
N MET A 282 -11.59 20.04 -12.01
CA MET A 282 -11.18 18.69 -11.60
C MET A 282 -10.37 17.98 -12.70
N LEU A 283 -10.81 18.08 -13.96
CA LEU A 283 -10.09 17.53 -15.12
C LEU A 283 -8.70 18.17 -15.29
N ARG A 284 -8.63 19.50 -15.15
CA ARG A 284 -7.38 20.26 -15.21
C ARG A 284 -6.40 19.83 -14.13
N GLU A 285 -6.86 19.64 -12.90
CA GLU A 285 -6.03 19.21 -11.79
C GLU A 285 -5.53 17.76 -11.94
N MET A 286 -6.39 16.83 -12.38
CA MET A 286 -6.00 15.42 -12.55
C MET A 286 -4.89 15.22 -13.58
N LEU A 287 -4.83 16.05 -14.63
CA LEU A 287 -3.83 15.95 -15.69
C LEU A 287 -2.59 16.82 -15.45
N ALA A 288 -2.77 18.00 -14.83
CA ALA A 288 -1.77 19.06 -14.86
C ALA A 288 -1.66 19.92 -13.58
N ALA A 289 -2.16 19.47 -12.42
CA ALA A 289 -1.99 20.25 -11.18
C ALA A 289 -0.52 20.53 -10.86
N ASP A 290 0.39 19.65 -11.27
CA ASP A 290 1.82 19.82 -11.08
C ASP A 290 2.45 20.95 -11.89
N GLU A 291 1.80 21.36 -12.99
CA GLU A 291 2.18 22.47 -13.85
C GLU A 291 1.42 23.75 -13.47
N MET A 292 0.12 23.63 -13.20
CA MET A 292 -0.76 24.77 -12.91
C MET A 292 -0.66 25.26 -11.45
N TYR A 293 -0.47 24.33 -10.51
CA TYR A 293 -0.49 24.58 -9.07
C TYR A 293 0.68 23.87 -8.36
N PRO A 294 1.94 24.10 -8.78
CA PRO A 294 3.10 23.30 -8.39
C PRO A 294 3.44 23.31 -6.88
N ASN A 295 2.91 24.27 -6.13
CA ASN A 295 3.11 24.46 -4.69
C ASN A 295 1.84 24.19 -3.85
N ASP A 296 0.70 23.87 -4.48
CA ASP A 296 -0.57 23.61 -3.80
C ASP A 296 -0.72 22.11 -3.53
N LEU A 297 -0.34 21.66 -2.33
CA LEU A 297 -0.43 20.25 -1.97
C LEU A 297 -1.84 19.67 -2.11
N ASP A 298 -2.87 20.46 -1.82
CA ASP A 298 -4.26 19.98 -1.84
C ASP A 298 -4.67 19.61 -3.24
N ARG A 299 -4.31 20.42 -4.24
CA ARG A 299 -4.56 20.16 -5.67
C ARG A 299 -3.62 19.12 -6.26
N LEU A 300 -2.37 19.04 -5.80
CA LEU A 300 -1.41 18.06 -6.33
C LEU A 300 -1.88 16.61 -6.15
N ARG A 301 -2.72 16.34 -5.13
CA ARG A 301 -3.39 15.04 -4.92
C ARG A 301 -4.20 14.57 -6.13
N ALA A 302 -4.75 15.48 -6.93
CA ALA A 302 -5.52 15.16 -8.13
C ALA A 302 -4.73 14.35 -9.15
N THR A 303 -3.42 14.62 -9.28
CA THR A 303 -2.53 13.87 -10.20
C THR A 303 -2.30 12.41 -9.78
N GLY A 304 -2.93 11.97 -8.68
CA GLY A 304 -3.14 10.55 -8.39
C GLY A 304 -3.78 9.79 -9.55
N PHE A 305 -4.59 10.45 -10.40
CA PHE A 305 -5.09 9.87 -11.66
C PHE A 305 -3.97 9.36 -12.57
N LEU A 306 -2.89 10.13 -12.72
CA LEU A 306 -1.71 9.75 -13.51
C LEU A 306 -0.79 8.80 -12.73
N ALA A 307 -0.62 9.03 -11.42
CA ALA A 307 0.16 8.14 -10.55
C ALA A 307 -0.41 6.72 -10.51
N ARG A 308 -1.74 6.59 -10.67
CA ARG A 308 -2.43 5.31 -10.76
C ARG A 308 -1.93 4.43 -11.90
N GLN A 309 -1.51 5.04 -13.01
CA GLN A 309 -1.11 4.32 -14.21
C GLN A 309 0.30 3.73 -14.10
N TYR A 310 1.08 4.14 -13.08
CA TYR A 310 2.46 3.70 -12.90
C TYR A 310 2.58 2.17 -12.94
N PHE A 311 3.54 1.72 -13.75
CA PHE A 311 3.93 0.32 -13.86
C PHE A 311 5.45 0.17 -13.96
N LYS A 312 6.06 -0.52 -12.99
CA LYS A 312 7.52 -0.62 -12.83
C LYS A 312 8.24 -1.31 -14.00
N PHE A 313 7.60 -2.28 -14.66
CA PHE A 313 8.32 -3.22 -15.55
C PHE A 313 8.33 -2.81 -17.03
N ASN A 314 7.41 -1.93 -17.46
CA ASN A 314 7.35 -1.51 -18.85
C ASN A 314 6.73 -0.11 -18.96
N ARG A 315 7.53 0.85 -19.44
CA ARG A 315 7.15 2.25 -19.60
C ARG A 315 6.04 2.44 -20.65
N THR A 316 6.08 1.67 -21.75
CA THR A 316 5.04 1.72 -22.79
C THR A 316 3.68 1.36 -22.23
N THR A 317 3.58 0.28 -21.45
CA THR A 317 2.34 -0.20 -20.82
C THR A 317 1.78 0.83 -19.85
N TRP A 318 2.66 1.52 -19.12
CA TRP A 318 2.26 2.64 -18.28
C TRP A 318 1.68 3.79 -19.12
N LEU A 319 2.37 4.23 -20.16
CA LEU A 319 1.90 5.32 -21.03
C LEU A 319 0.58 4.97 -21.75
N ASP A 320 0.46 3.74 -22.25
CA ASP A 320 -0.78 3.21 -22.83
C ASP A 320 -1.94 3.33 -21.82
N GLY A 321 -1.69 3.01 -20.55
CA GLY A 321 -2.65 3.19 -19.46
C GLY A 321 -3.09 4.63 -19.26
N ALA A 322 -2.17 5.60 -19.35
CA ALA A 322 -2.51 7.03 -19.24
C ALA A 322 -3.36 7.52 -20.41
N ILE A 323 -3.01 7.11 -21.63
CA ILE A 323 -3.75 7.48 -22.85
C ILE A 323 -5.17 6.92 -22.81
N GLU A 324 -5.29 5.60 -22.61
CA GLU A 324 -6.57 4.89 -22.65
C GLU A 324 -7.54 5.38 -21.57
N HIS A 325 -7.07 5.56 -20.34
CA HIS A 325 -7.97 5.98 -19.25
C HIS A 325 -8.29 7.47 -19.31
N THR A 326 -7.41 8.31 -19.86
CA THR A 326 -7.78 9.71 -20.19
C THR A 326 -8.86 9.72 -21.27
N GLY A 327 -8.69 8.95 -22.34
CA GLY A 327 -9.67 8.82 -23.42
C GLY A 327 -11.04 8.35 -22.90
N LYS A 328 -11.07 7.27 -22.12
CA LYS A 328 -12.32 6.74 -21.56
C LYS A 328 -12.99 7.69 -20.58
N ALA A 329 -12.22 8.22 -19.63
CA ALA A 329 -12.79 8.92 -18.50
C ALA A 329 -13.11 10.40 -18.76
N MET A 330 -12.54 10.99 -19.82
CA MET A 330 -12.70 12.41 -20.14
C MET A 330 -13.27 12.69 -21.54
N LEU A 331 -13.13 11.73 -22.47
CA LEU A 331 -13.63 11.85 -23.85
C LEU A 331 -14.69 10.81 -24.20
N GLY A 332 -14.87 9.75 -23.39
CA GLY A 332 -15.78 8.65 -23.69
C GLY A 332 -15.31 7.78 -24.87
N LEU A 333 -14.01 7.81 -25.19
CA LEU A 333 -13.41 7.11 -26.34
C LEU A 333 -12.48 5.98 -25.90
N THR A 334 -12.43 4.92 -26.70
CA THR A 334 -11.45 3.83 -26.54
C THR A 334 -10.33 4.00 -27.57
N LEU A 335 -9.08 4.12 -27.11
CA LEU A 335 -7.95 4.45 -27.97
C LEU A 335 -6.98 3.28 -28.18
N ASN A 336 -7.10 2.20 -27.40
CA ASN A 336 -6.20 1.05 -27.45
C ASN A 336 -6.04 0.39 -28.84
N CYS A 337 -7.09 0.32 -29.66
CA CYS A 337 -6.96 -0.26 -31.01
C CYS A 337 -6.02 0.56 -31.90
N ALA A 338 -6.06 1.89 -31.72
CA ALA A 338 -5.26 2.83 -32.49
C ALA A 338 -3.75 2.69 -32.25
N LYS A 339 -3.32 1.98 -31.19
CA LYS A 339 -1.92 1.71 -30.91
C LYS A 339 -1.22 0.97 -32.06
N CYS A 340 -1.92 0.03 -32.68
CA CYS A 340 -1.33 -0.92 -33.63
C CYS A 340 -1.68 -0.61 -35.09
N HIS A 341 -2.84 -0.01 -35.34
CA HIS A 341 -3.39 0.32 -36.66
C HIS A 341 -4.44 1.42 -36.52
N ASP A 342 -4.87 2.05 -37.61
CA ASP A 342 -5.96 3.04 -37.56
C ASP A 342 -7.22 2.46 -36.92
N HIS A 343 -7.93 3.23 -36.12
CA HIS A 343 -9.12 2.74 -35.42
C HIS A 343 -10.19 2.27 -36.42
N LYS A 344 -10.85 1.15 -36.12
CA LYS A 344 -11.73 0.45 -37.09
C LYS A 344 -12.98 1.25 -37.48
N TYR A 345 -13.55 2.01 -36.54
CA TYR A 345 -14.86 2.67 -36.69
C TYR A 345 -14.80 4.18 -36.43
N ASP A 346 -14.11 4.58 -35.37
CA ASP A 346 -13.88 6.00 -35.09
C ASP A 346 -12.80 6.61 -36.01
N PRO A 347 -12.91 7.90 -36.35
CA PRO A 347 -12.02 8.61 -37.28
C PRO A 347 -10.67 9.00 -36.64
N PHE A 348 -10.02 8.03 -36.00
CA PHE A 348 -8.79 8.19 -35.23
C PHE A 348 -7.68 7.30 -35.81
N SER A 349 -6.59 7.92 -36.26
CA SER A 349 -5.44 7.22 -36.87
C SER A 349 -4.44 6.69 -35.84
N GLN A 350 -3.61 5.72 -36.25
CA GLN A 350 -2.49 5.27 -35.44
C GLN A 350 -1.53 6.41 -35.12
N GLU A 351 -1.24 7.29 -36.08
CA GLU A 351 -0.37 8.43 -35.84
C GLU A 351 -0.91 9.33 -34.72
N GLU A 352 -2.21 9.61 -34.70
CA GLU A 352 -2.84 10.41 -33.66
C GLU A 352 -2.75 9.77 -32.27
N TYR A 353 -2.72 8.43 -32.19
CA TYR A 353 -2.40 7.72 -30.93
C TYR A 353 -1.03 8.15 -30.40
N TYR A 354 0.00 8.12 -31.26
CA TYR A 354 1.36 8.47 -30.84
C TYR A 354 1.54 9.97 -30.62
N ARG A 355 0.77 10.83 -31.30
CA ARG A 355 0.72 12.28 -31.01
C ARG A 355 0.16 12.55 -29.60
N LEU A 356 -0.89 11.83 -29.21
CA LEU A 356 -1.41 11.90 -27.84
C LEU A 356 -0.44 11.28 -26.83
N ARG A 357 0.23 10.18 -27.18
CA ARG A 357 1.30 9.60 -26.36
C ARG A 357 2.42 10.60 -26.08
N ALA A 358 2.84 11.36 -27.10
CA ALA A 358 3.92 12.32 -26.99
C ALA A 358 3.63 13.43 -25.96
N ILE A 359 2.35 13.72 -25.64
CA ILE A 359 1.97 14.61 -24.54
C ILE A 359 2.40 14.04 -23.18
N PHE A 360 2.35 12.72 -23.04
CA PHE A 360 2.62 12.00 -21.80
C PHE A 360 4.05 11.46 -21.68
N GLU A 361 4.83 11.42 -22.77
CA GLU A 361 6.18 10.86 -22.76
C GLU A 361 7.10 11.43 -21.64
N PRO A 362 7.10 12.75 -21.35
CA PRO A 362 8.01 13.32 -20.35
C PRO A 362 7.65 13.02 -18.89
N TYR A 363 6.39 12.69 -18.58
CA TYR A 363 5.92 12.67 -17.19
C TYR A 363 6.40 11.44 -16.43
N GLN A 364 6.76 11.65 -15.16
CA GLN A 364 7.18 10.66 -14.19
C GLN A 364 6.44 10.90 -12.87
N ILE A 365 6.57 9.99 -11.91
CA ILE A 365 5.94 10.12 -10.59
C ILE A 365 6.99 10.38 -9.51
N ARG A 366 6.63 11.19 -8.53
CA ARG A 366 7.37 11.35 -7.28
C ARG A 366 6.41 11.44 -6.10
N THR A 367 6.90 11.11 -4.91
CA THR A 367 6.16 11.26 -3.66
C THR A 367 6.64 12.51 -2.94
N GLU A 368 5.74 13.44 -2.67
CA GLU A 368 5.99 14.64 -1.88
C GLU A 368 5.88 14.34 -0.39
N ALA A 369 6.73 14.97 0.42
CA ALA A 369 6.57 14.99 1.86
C ALA A 369 5.33 15.82 2.22
N VAL A 370 4.66 15.43 3.30
CA VAL A 370 3.49 16.12 3.85
C VAL A 370 3.86 16.85 5.15
N PRO A 371 3.11 17.87 5.57
CA PRO A 371 3.37 18.55 6.84
C PRO A 371 3.46 17.55 8.02
N GLY A 372 4.55 17.64 8.78
CA GLY A 372 4.80 16.81 9.97
C GLY A 372 5.31 15.39 9.71
N GLU A 373 5.42 14.92 8.46
CA GLU A 373 5.93 13.58 8.14
C GLU A 373 6.92 13.62 6.97
N LEU A 374 8.17 13.21 7.27
CA LEU A 374 9.28 13.13 6.30
C LEU A 374 9.55 11.69 5.84
N ASP A 375 8.94 10.71 6.49
CA ASP A 375 9.02 9.31 6.11
C ASP A 375 8.00 8.98 5.02
N PHE A 376 8.47 8.95 3.77
CA PHE A 376 7.67 8.62 2.58
C PHE A 376 7.01 7.23 2.64
N GLU A 377 7.47 6.33 3.52
CA GLU A 377 6.85 5.02 3.72
C GLU A 377 5.62 5.11 4.64
N LYS A 378 5.60 6.07 5.57
CA LYS A 378 4.45 6.31 6.44
C LYS A 378 3.38 7.15 5.77
N ASN A 379 3.76 8.24 5.10
CA ASN A 379 2.84 9.10 4.37
C ASN A 379 3.55 9.91 3.28
N GLY A 380 2.80 10.36 2.28
CA GLY A 380 3.29 11.22 1.21
C GLY A 380 2.24 11.41 0.12
N ILE A 381 2.39 12.44 -0.71
CA ILE A 381 1.47 12.68 -1.83
C ILE A 381 2.13 12.22 -3.13
N PRO A 382 1.68 11.12 -3.76
CA PRO A 382 2.18 10.74 -5.08
C PRO A 382 1.63 11.73 -6.12
N ARG A 383 2.52 12.38 -6.85
CA ARG A 383 2.16 13.29 -7.93
C ARG A 383 2.93 13.07 -9.22
N ALA A 384 2.30 13.43 -10.33
CA ALA A 384 2.98 13.55 -11.60
C ALA A 384 3.93 14.75 -11.63
N PHE A 385 4.97 14.68 -12.46
CA PHE A 385 5.85 15.79 -12.82
C PHE A 385 6.57 15.45 -14.13
N ASP A 386 7.00 16.45 -14.90
CA ASP A 386 7.83 16.20 -16.08
C ASP A 386 9.29 15.98 -15.68
N CYS A 387 9.89 14.89 -16.18
CA CYS A 387 11.28 14.50 -15.91
C CYS A 387 12.11 14.44 -17.20
N ASN A 388 11.62 13.74 -18.22
CA ASN A 388 12.37 13.42 -19.43
C ASN A 388 11.98 14.38 -20.57
N LEU A 389 12.30 15.68 -20.39
CA LEU A 389 11.83 16.76 -21.27
C LEU A 389 12.26 16.62 -22.75
N ALA A 390 13.40 15.97 -22.99
CA ALA A 390 13.96 15.77 -24.32
C ALA A 390 13.60 14.41 -24.94
N GLU A 391 12.76 13.61 -24.27
CA GLU A 391 12.38 12.29 -24.77
C GLU A 391 11.57 12.42 -26.07
N VAL A 392 11.97 11.64 -27.07
CA VAL A 392 11.36 11.64 -28.40
C VAL A 392 10.36 10.49 -28.49
N THR A 393 9.18 10.74 -29.04
CA THR A 393 8.18 9.70 -29.30
C THR A 393 8.32 9.19 -30.73
N TYR A 394 8.35 7.86 -30.87
CA TYR A 394 8.34 7.16 -32.15
C TYR A 394 7.07 6.34 -32.30
N LEU A 395 6.62 6.14 -33.54
CA LEU A 395 5.57 5.18 -33.85
C LEU A 395 6.09 3.76 -33.65
N HIS A 396 5.37 2.92 -32.91
CA HIS A 396 5.72 1.51 -32.79
C HIS A 396 5.05 0.71 -33.89
N ILE A 397 5.83 -0.01 -34.70
CA ILE A 397 5.30 -0.80 -35.83
C ILE A 397 4.40 -1.89 -35.27
N ARG A 398 3.11 -1.86 -35.65
CA ARG A 398 2.06 -2.74 -35.10
C ARG A 398 1.96 -2.69 -33.56
N GLY A 399 2.35 -1.58 -32.95
CA GLY A 399 2.32 -1.39 -31.50
C GLY A 399 3.44 -2.08 -30.72
N ASP A 400 4.44 -2.68 -31.38
CA ASP A 400 5.56 -3.36 -30.72
C ASP A 400 6.67 -2.37 -30.31
N ASP A 401 6.82 -2.13 -29.02
CA ASP A 401 7.79 -1.18 -28.46
C ASP A 401 9.25 -1.58 -28.67
N ARG A 402 9.50 -2.83 -29.07
CA ARG A 402 10.84 -3.30 -29.46
C ARG A 402 11.18 -2.92 -30.90
N ASN A 403 10.20 -2.48 -31.69
CA ASN A 403 10.35 -2.10 -33.09
C ASN A 403 9.79 -0.70 -33.39
N PRO A 404 10.37 0.37 -32.79
CA PRO A 404 10.01 1.74 -33.11
C PRO A 404 10.53 2.13 -34.50
N ASP A 405 9.70 2.83 -35.27
CA ASP A 405 10.11 3.52 -36.48
C ASP A 405 10.92 4.77 -36.12
N LYS A 406 12.25 4.64 -36.12
CA LYS A 406 13.18 5.70 -35.73
C LYS A 406 13.41 6.74 -36.82
N ASP A 407 12.96 6.48 -38.04
CA ASP A 407 13.04 7.45 -39.14
C ASP A 407 11.93 8.50 -39.04
N ARG A 408 10.95 8.27 -38.16
CA ARG A 408 9.78 9.12 -37.97
C ARG A 408 9.58 9.55 -36.52
N THR A 409 9.94 10.79 -36.23
CA THR A 409 9.61 11.46 -34.96
C THR A 409 8.15 11.93 -34.95
N ILE A 410 7.46 11.72 -33.84
CA ILE A 410 6.07 12.14 -33.64
C ILE A 410 6.01 13.30 -32.65
N GLU A 411 5.46 14.43 -33.11
CA GLU A 411 5.23 15.62 -32.29
C GLU A 411 3.95 15.50 -31.44
N PRO A 412 3.91 16.10 -30.23
CA PRO A 412 2.72 16.10 -29.40
C PRO A 412 1.59 16.91 -30.03
N ALA A 413 0.42 16.29 -30.16
CA ALA A 413 -0.79 16.95 -30.66
C ALA A 413 -2.04 16.18 -30.21
N ILE A 414 -3.19 16.85 -30.36
CA ILE A 414 -4.51 16.31 -30.09
C ILE A 414 -5.13 15.85 -31.42
N PRO A 415 -6.06 14.86 -31.42
CA PRO A 415 -6.68 14.37 -32.63
C PRO A 415 -7.38 15.47 -33.41
N ALA A 416 -7.06 15.60 -34.69
CA ALA A 416 -7.44 16.76 -35.50
C ALA A 416 -8.96 16.83 -35.71
N PHE A 417 -9.64 15.68 -35.77
CA PHE A 417 -11.09 15.65 -35.97
C PHE A 417 -11.90 16.13 -34.75
N LEU A 418 -11.29 16.19 -33.56
CA LEU A 418 -11.93 16.64 -32.32
C LEU A 418 -11.68 18.13 -32.01
N THR A 419 -10.89 18.81 -32.83
CA THR A 419 -10.56 20.22 -32.63
C THR A 419 -10.73 21.01 -33.93
N SER A 420 -11.12 22.28 -33.80
CA SER A 420 -11.21 23.21 -34.94
C SER A 420 -9.95 24.04 -35.15
N GLY A 421 -8.93 23.86 -34.30
CA GLY A 421 -7.65 24.57 -34.38
C GLY A 421 -6.52 23.89 -33.59
N ASP A 422 -5.31 24.40 -33.75
CA ASP A 422 -4.12 23.86 -33.09
C ASP A 422 -4.12 24.18 -31.59
N VAL A 423 -3.78 23.19 -30.78
CA VAL A 423 -3.61 23.38 -29.33
C VAL A 423 -2.19 23.83 -29.05
N LYS A 424 -2.06 25.03 -28.49
CA LYS A 424 -0.77 25.66 -28.20
C LYS A 424 -0.12 25.01 -26.97
N ILE A 425 1.05 24.43 -27.16
CA ILE A 425 1.88 23.84 -26.10
C ILE A 425 2.99 24.82 -25.77
N GLU A 426 3.07 25.25 -24.51
CA GLU A 426 4.10 26.18 -24.02
C GLU A 426 4.77 25.63 -22.76
N PRO A 427 6.11 25.63 -22.67
CA PRO A 427 6.80 25.25 -21.45
C PRO A 427 6.37 26.09 -20.26
N VAL A 428 6.21 25.45 -19.11
CA VAL A 428 5.83 26.10 -17.85
C VAL A 428 7.06 26.24 -16.96
N MET A 429 7.40 27.48 -16.59
CA MET A 429 8.44 27.75 -15.60
C MET A 429 7.93 27.35 -14.21
N LEU A 430 8.66 26.47 -13.51
CA LEU A 430 8.27 25.99 -12.19
C LEU A 430 8.94 26.82 -11.10
N PRO A 431 8.25 27.09 -9.97
CA PRO A 431 8.85 27.79 -8.85
C PRO A 431 9.93 26.93 -8.16
N PRO A 432 10.89 27.55 -7.45
CA PRO A 432 11.97 26.84 -6.77
C PRO A 432 11.52 25.69 -5.87
N GLU A 433 10.43 25.85 -5.13
CA GLU A 433 9.90 24.82 -4.22
C GLU A 433 9.32 23.61 -4.96
N ALA A 434 9.04 23.73 -6.26
CA ALA A 434 8.58 22.62 -7.08
C ALA A 434 9.75 21.78 -7.60
N HIS A 435 10.88 22.39 -7.94
CA HIS A 435 12.05 21.66 -8.42
C HIS A 435 13.10 21.37 -7.33
N HIS A 436 12.99 22.03 -6.18
CA HIS A 436 13.67 21.72 -4.92
C HIS A 436 12.68 21.68 -3.74
N PRO A 437 11.91 20.58 -3.58
CA PRO A 437 10.89 20.48 -2.52
C PRO A 437 11.41 20.61 -1.08
N GLY A 438 12.72 20.43 -0.86
CA GLY A 438 13.38 20.72 0.42
C GLY A 438 13.26 22.16 0.90
N LEU A 439 12.99 23.11 -0.01
CA LEU A 439 12.79 24.54 0.30
C LEU A 439 11.46 24.84 0.98
N ARG A 440 10.49 23.91 0.91
CA ARG A 440 9.15 24.15 1.43
C ARG A 440 9.19 24.38 2.94
N PRO A 441 8.51 25.42 3.47
CA PRO A 441 8.60 25.77 4.89
C PRO A 441 8.32 24.60 5.84
N TYR A 442 7.28 23.81 5.55
CA TYR A 442 6.91 22.66 6.38
C TYR A 442 7.92 21.51 6.33
N VAL A 443 8.70 21.38 5.25
CA VAL A 443 9.77 20.37 5.14
C VAL A 443 10.94 20.77 6.01
N VAL A 444 11.38 22.04 5.90
CA VAL A 444 12.44 22.60 6.74
C VAL A 444 12.07 22.52 8.21
N GLU A 445 10.83 22.91 8.56
CA GLU A 445 10.31 22.84 9.92
C GLU A 445 10.32 21.41 10.45
N ALA A 446 9.87 20.43 9.67
CA ALA A 446 9.88 19.02 10.10
C ALA A 446 11.31 18.49 10.35
N TYR A 447 12.29 18.88 9.53
CA TYR A 447 13.70 18.50 9.76
C TYR A 447 14.25 19.13 11.04
N VAL A 448 13.95 20.41 11.29
CA VAL A 448 14.34 21.12 12.51
C VAL A 448 13.71 20.47 13.73
N GLN A 449 12.40 20.23 13.71
CA GLN A 449 11.68 19.59 14.82
C GLN A 449 12.23 18.18 15.12
N GLN A 450 12.53 17.37 14.10
CA GLN A 450 13.15 16.05 14.32
C GLN A 450 14.54 16.17 14.97
N ALA A 451 15.35 17.15 14.57
CA ALA A 451 16.67 17.37 15.17
C ALA A 451 16.55 17.85 16.64
N GLU A 452 15.62 18.77 16.93
CA GLU A 452 15.33 19.24 18.29
C GLU A 452 14.84 18.10 19.20
N GLN A 453 13.96 17.22 18.70
CA GLN A 453 13.52 16.04 19.43
C GLN A 453 14.68 15.09 19.77
N ARG A 454 15.67 14.93 18.87
CA ARG A 454 16.89 14.16 19.16
C ARG A 454 17.72 14.79 20.26
N ILE A 455 17.80 16.12 20.33
CA ILE A 455 18.48 16.84 21.42
C ILE A 455 17.79 16.56 22.76
N VAL A 456 16.46 16.66 22.81
CA VAL A 456 15.68 16.36 24.03
C VAL A 456 15.89 14.90 24.47
N ALA A 457 15.83 13.96 23.53
CA ALA A 457 16.08 12.55 23.81
C ALA A 457 17.52 12.31 24.32
N ALA A 458 18.51 12.96 23.72
CA ALA A 458 19.91 12.85 24.14
C ALA A 458 20.15 13.44 25.54
N ARG A 459 19.54 14.59 25.87
CA ARG A 459 19.59 15.18 27.23
C ARG A 459 18.98 14.24 28.27
N THR A 460 17.84 13.64 27.94
CA THR A 460 17.18 12.64 28.80
C THR A 460 18.07 11.40 28.99
N ALA A 461 18.76 10.97 27.93
CA ALA A 461 19.70 9.85 28.00
C ALA A 461 20.92 10.16 28.89
N ILE A 462 21.42 11.40 28.89
CA ILE A 462 22.50 11.84 29.79
C ILE A 462 22.06 11.74 31.25
N GLU A 463 20.89 12.29 31.60
CA GLU A 463 20.39 12.24 32.98
C GLU A 463 20.13 10.80 33.44
N THR A 464 19.62 9.96 32.52
CA THR A 464 19.48 8.51 32.77
C THR A 464 20.84 7.84 33.00
N ALA A 465 21.87 8.18 32.21
CA ALA A 465 23.20 7.63 32.35
C ALA A 465 23.89 8.10 33.65
N ARG A 466 23.69 9.36 34.04
CA ARG A 466 24.20 9.93 35.31
C ARG A 466 23.56 9.28 36.53
N THR A 467 22.25 9.05 36.48
CA THR A 467 21.53 8.32 37.53
C THR A 467 22.11 6.92 37.70
N LYS A 468 22.31 6.19 36.59
CA LYS A 468 22.93 4.86 36.62
C LYS A 468 24.38 4.87 37.10
N LEU A 469 25.15 5.93 36.78
CA LEU A 469 26.50 6.10 37.31
C LEU A 469 26.47 6.30 38.83
N ALA A 470 25.58 7.15 39.35
CA ALA A 470 25.44 7.36 40.78
C ALA A 470 25.02 6.07 41.51
N GLU A 471 24.11 5.28 40.94
CA GLU A 471 23.76 3.95 41.45
C GLU A 471 24.97 3.01 41.49
N SER A 472 25.79 3.01 40.44
CA SER A 472 27.03 2.22 40.37
C SER A 472 28.07 2.66 41.40
N GLU A 473 28.27 3.97 41.59
CA GLU A 473 29.20 4.54 42.57
C GLU A 473 28.74 4.25 44.00
N LEU A 474 27.43 4.34 44.27
CA LEU A 474 26.87 3.96 45.56
C LEU A 474 27.14 2.49 45.87
N VAL A 475 26.85 1.58 44.94
CA VAL A 475 27.09 0.15 45.13
C VAL A 475 28.58 -0.19 45.28
N GLU A 476 29.47 0.50 44.55
CA GLU A 476 30.91 0.35 44.74
C GLU A 476 31.36 0.84 46.13
N SER A 477 30.83 1.98 46.59
CA SER A 477 31.12 2.52 47.92
C SER A 477 30.63 1.62 49.05
N GLU A 478 29.43 1.03 48.92
CA GLU A 478 28.88 0.07 49.88
C GLU A 478 29.71 -1.21 49.93
N ARG A 479 30.18 -1.70 48.76
CA ARG A 479 31.10 -2.85 48.69
C ARG A 479 32.43 -2.55 49.35
N ALA A 480 33.01 -1.36 49.12
CA ALA A 480 34.26 -0.93 49.74
C ALA A 480 34.11 -0.79 51.27
N ALA A 481 32.99 -0.21 51.74
CA ALA A 481 32.68 -0.09 53.16
C ALA A 481 32.51 -1.47 53.83
N LYS A 482 31.83 -2.40 53.17
CA LYS A 482 31.68 -3.78 53.64
C LYS A 482 33.03 -4.52 53.70
N ALA A 483 33.87 -4.39 52.68
CA ALA A 483 35.21 -4.98 52.67
C ALA A 483 36.11 -4.39 53.77
N ALA A 484 36.01 -3.08 54.04
CA ALA A 484 36.73 -2.44 55.15
C ALA A 484 36.22 -2.93 56.52
N ALA A 485 34.91 -3.11 56.68
CA ALA A 485 34.30 -3.68 57.89
C ALA A 485 34.71 -5.15 58.11
N GLU A 486 34.76 -5.97 57.05
CA GLU A 486 35.23 -7.35 57.10
C GLU A 486 36.73 -7.44 57.43
N LEU A 487 37.55 -6.52 56.93
CA LEU A 487 38.97 -6.41 57.29
C LEU A 487 39.17 -5.97 58.75
N ALA A 488 38.34 -5.05 59.24
CA ALA A 488 38.32 -4.64 60.65
C ALA A 488 37.84 -5.77 61.57
N ALA A 489 36.84 -6.55 61.15
CA ALA A 489 36.36 -7.73 61.87
C ALA A 489 37.41 -8.86 61.88
N LYS A 490 38.17 -9.05 60.80
CA LYS A 490 39.32 -9.97 60.77
C LYS A 490 40.45 -9.55 61.72
N LYS A 491 40.77 -8.25 61.78
CA LYS A 491 41.73 -7.72 62.77
C LYS A 491 41.25 -7.89 64.22
N ALA A 492 39.95 -7.70 64.47
CA ALA A 492 39.35 -7.94 65.78
C ALA A 492 39.28 -9.43 66.16
N ALA A 493 39.12 -10.32 65.17
CA ALA A 493 39.14 -11.77 65.37
C ALA A 493 40.56 -12.33 65.58
N GLU A 494 41.59 -11.71 65.00
CA GLU A 494 43.00 -12.03 65.28
C GLU A 494 43.47 -11.60 66.68
N GLU A 495 42.82 -10.60 67.29
CA GLU A 495 43.07 -10.20 68.70
C GLU A 495 42.29 -11.03 69.74
N ALA A 496 41.28 -11.79 69.33
CA ALA A 496 40.40 -12.55 70.24
C ALA A 496 40.65 -14.08 70.27
N ALA A 497 41.65 -14.59 69.55
CA ALA A 497 41.95 -16.02 69.49
C ALA A 497 43.05 -16.47 70.47
N ALA A 498 42.77 -16.35 71.77
CA ALA A 498 43.35 -17.21 72.79
C ALA A 498 42.20 -17.87 73.56
N ASP A 499 42.19 -19.21 73.56
CA ASP A 499 41.21 -20.10 74.19
C ASP A 499 39.79 -20.14 73.60
N THR A 500 39.52 -21.09 72.71
CA THR A 500 38.93 -22.41 73.09
C THR A 500 38.59 -23.27 71.85
N LYS A 501 38.55 -24.57 72.08
CA LYS A 501 38.48 -25.71 71.14
C LYS A 501 37.03 -26.10 70.83
N PRO A 502 36.64 -26.47 69.58
CA PRO A 502 35.39 -27.16 69.33
C PRO A 502 35.58 -28.63 68.89
N ALA A 503 34.56 -29.43 69.19
CA ALA A 503 34.30 -30.80 68.73
C ALA A 503 32.84 -30.86 68.19
N PRO A 504 32.36 -31.99 67.65
CA PRO A 504 32.34 -32.28 66.22
C PRO A 504 30.92 -32.27 65.61
N ASP A 505 30.93 -32.45 64.29
CA ASP A 505 29.83 -32.49 63.33
C ASP A 505 28.53 -33.17 63.78
N SER A 506 27.41 -32.55 63.41
CA SER A 506 26.15 -33.25 63.15
C SER A 506 25.44 -32.62 61.94
N ALA A 507 25.21 -33.44 60.93
CA ALA A 507 24.43 -33.14 59.73
C ALA A 507 22.98 -32.74 60.07
N PRO A 508 22.33 -31.84 59.31
CA PRO A 508 20.89 -31.62 59.44
C PRO A 508 20.12 -32.54 58.49
N ALA A 509 19.18 -33.26 59.10
CA ALA A 509 18.13 -34.03 58.45
C ALA A 509 17.11 -33.14 57.75
N GLU A 510 16.53 -33.64 56.67
CA GLU A 510 15.35 -33.11 55.99
C GLU A 510 14.15 -33.07 56.95
N ALA A 511 13.59 -31.88 57.13
CA ALA A 511 12.32 -31.69 57.83
C ALA A 511 11.20 -31.47 56.79
N THR A 512 10.36 -32.48 56.61
CA THR A 512 9.06 -32.39 55.96
C THR A 512 8.06 -31.73 56.92
N ALA A 513 7.50 -30.58 56.55
CA ALA A 513 6.43 -29.92 57.31
C ALA A 513 5.12 -29.97 56.51
N ASN A 514 4.18 -30.80 56.98
CA ASN A 514 2.81 -30.92 56.48
C ASN A 514 1.95 -29.73 56.96
N ALA A 515 1.98 -28.61 56.23
CA ALA A 515 0.87 -27.64 56.27
C ALA A 515 -0.26 -28.13 55.34
N PRO A 516 -1.55 -28.02 55.72
CA PRO A 516 -2.67 -28.39 54.84
C PRO A 516 -2.72 -27.50 53.60
N ALA A 517 -3.14 -28.06 52.47
CA ALA A 517 -3.28 -27.31 51.23
C ALA A 517 -4.40 -26.26 51.33
N LEU A 518 -4.10 -25.02 50.93
CA LEU A 518 -5.10 -23.97 50.77
C LEU A 518 -5.99 -24.24 49.56
N VAL A 519 -5.38 -24.77 48.50
CA VAL A 519 -6.06 -25.22 47.28
C VAL A 519 -5.45 -26.54 46.84
N HIS A 520 -6.29 -27.50 46.49
CA HIS A 520 -5.91 -28.75 45.81
C HIS A 520 -6.94 -29.07 44.73
N ASP A 521 -6.48 -29.38 43.53
CA ASP A 521 -7.31 -29.80 42.41
C ASP A 521 -6.55 -30.85 41.56
N ASP A 522 -7.16 -32.02 41.36
CA ASP A 522 -6.64 -33.08 40.50
C ASP A 522 -7.18 -32.99 39.07
N PHE A 523 -7.99 -31.96 38.78
CA PHE A 523 -8.63 -31.71 37.49
C PHE A 523 -9.52 -32.85 36.98
N SER A 524 -9.91 -33.80 37.83
CA SER A 524 -10.81 -34.90 37.49
C SER A 524 -12.25 -34.43 37.24
N LYS A 525 -12.62 -33.25 37.75
CA LYS A 525 -13.92 -32.61 37.59
C LYS A 525 -13.77 -31.10 37.42
N ALA A 526 -14.73 -30.49 36.71
CA ALA A 526 -14.80 -29.05 36.59
C ALA A 526 -15.08 -28.39 37.94
N ARG A 527 -14.24 -27.41 38.31
CA ARG A 527 -14.34 -26.61 39.55
C ARG A 527 -14.50 -25.12 39.21
N PRO A 528 -15.64 -24.70 38.64
CA PRO A 528 -15.89 -23.29 38.31
C PRO A 528 -16.01 -22.41 39.55
N ASP A 529 -16.18 -22.99 40.73
CA ASP A 529 -16.04 -22.33 42.03
C ASP A 529 -14.60 -21.87 42.30
N LEU A 530 -13.62 -22.64 41.81
CA LEU A 530 -12.19 -22.42 42.04
C LEU A 530 -11.51 -21.67 40.89
N TRP A 531 -11.88 -21.98 39.65
CA TRP A 531 -11.20 -21.49 38.45
C TRP A 531 -12.08 -20.61 37.55
N GLU A 532 -11.46 -19.63 36.92
CA GLU A 532 -11.99 -18.82 35.82
C GLU A 532 -11.15 -19.09 34.56
N MET A 533 -11.77 -19.63 33.51
CA MET A 533 -11.13 -19.80 32.20
C MET A 533 -11.15 -18.44 31.48
N ARG A 534 -9.98 -17.85 31.18
CA ARG A 534 -9.87 -16.52 30.58
C ARG A 534 -9.63 -16.63 29.08
N ASP A 535 -8.46 -17.14 28.73
CA ASP A 535 -7.94 -17.23 27.36
C ASP A 535 -7.49 -18.67 27.09
N GLY A 536 -7.65 -19.16 25.86
CA GLY A 536 -7.33 -20.54 25.51
C GLY A 536 -8.54 -21.40 25.15
N MET A 537 -8.28 -22.57 24.57
CA MET A 537 -9.28 -23.64 24.43
C MET A 537 -9.07 -24.68 25.53
N TRP A 538 -9.91 -24.64 26.57
CA TRP A 538 -9.84 -25.52 27.73
C TRP A 538 -10.99 -26.52 27.70
N SER A 539 -10.69 -27.80 27.94
CA SER A 539 -11.69 -28.87 27.97
C SER A 539 -11.29 -29.97 28.93
N TYR A 540 -12.26 -30.57 29.64
CA TYR A 540 -12.02 -31.75 30.45
C TYR A 540 -12.14 -33.01 29.58
N VAL A 541 -11.05 -33.76 29.45
CA VAL A 541 -10.96 -34.99 28.64
C VAL A 541 -10.39 -36.10 29.51
N GLU A 542 -11.11 -37.22 29.63
CA GLU A 542 -10.68 -38.40 30.41
C GLU A 542 -10.20 -38.10 31.84
N GLY A 543 -10.92 -37.21 32.55
CA GLY A 543 -10.58 -36.85 33.94
C GLY A 543 -9.31 -36.00 34.07
N ARG A 544 -8.91 -35.30 33.00
CA ARG A 544 -7.83 -34.32 33.00
C ARG A 544 -8.30 -33.02 32.36
N LEU A 545 -7.75 -31.90 32.79
CA LEU A 545 -7.97 -30.62 32.13
C LEU A 545 -6.96 -30.46 30.98
N VAL A 546 -7.45 -30.21 29.78
CA VAL A 546 -6.63 -30.09 28.57
C VAL A 546 -6.74 -28.69 28.01
N GLN A 547 -5.60 -28.06 27.77
CA GLN A 547 -5.48 -26.87 26.95
C GLN A 547 -5.02 -27.31 25.55
N SER A 548 -5.74 -26.95 24.49
CA SER A 548 -5.45 -27.40 23.10
C SER A 548 -5.02 -26.31 22.12
N GLN A 549 -5.06 -25.04 22.50
CA GLN A 549 -4.70 -23.93 21.62
C GLN A 549 -3.18 -23.70 21.59
N THR A 550 -2.59 -23.71 20.39
CA THR A 550 -1.16 -23.39 20.17
C THR A 550 -1.01 -22.07 19.38
N GLY A 551 0.20 -21.52 19.27
CA GLY A 551 0.47 -20.23 18.60
C GLY A 551 0.81 -19.07 19.55
N ALA A 552 0.84 -17.85 19.00
CA ALA A 552 1.43 -16.67 19.65
C ALA A 552 0.58 -15.98 20.73
N THR A 553 -0.52 -16.60 21.17
CA THR A 553 -1.41 -16.06 22.22
C THR A 553 -1.27 -16.90 23.49
N ARG A 554 -1.19 -16.24 24.65
CA ARG A 554 -1.12 -16.93 25.95
C ARG A 554 -2.52 -17.40 26.36
N ALA A 555 -2.65 -18.65 26.77
CA ALA A 555 -3.84 -19.16 27.44
C ALA A 555 -3.66 -19.08 28.96
N ALA A 556 -4.75 -18.82 29.69
CA ALA A 556 -4.74 -18.64 31.14
C ALA A 556 -5.97 -19.23 31.83
N LEU A 557 -5.72 -20.00 32.89
CA LEU A 557 -6.70 -20.49 33.85
C LEU A 557 -6.44 -19.79 35.19
N ARG A 558 -7.32 -18.87 35.58
CA ARG A 558 -7.14 -18.00 36.74
C ARG A 558 -7.76 -18.61 37.99
N LEU A 559 -7.00 -18.63 39.07
CA LEU A 559 -7.49 -19.00 40.40
C LEU A 559 -8.32 -17.84 40.97
N LYS A 560 -9.57 -18.12 41.38
CA LYS A 560 -10.47 -17.10 41.93
C LYS A 560 -10.07 -16.65 43.34
N GLN A 561 -9.39 -17.51 44.09
CA GLN A 561 -8.84 -17.19 45.40
C GLN A 561 -7.47 -16.50 45.24
N SER A 562 -7.26 -15.39 45.95
CA SER A 562 -5.95 -14.74 46.00
C SER A 562 -4.95 -15.62 46.75
N PRO A 563 -3.73 -15.84 46.21
CA PRO A 563 -2.68 -16.55 46.93
C PRO A 563 -2.18 -15.74 48.15
N PRO A 564 -1.65 -16.40 49.19
CA PRO A 564 -0.90 -15.72 50.25
C PRO A 564 0.32 -14.97 49.70
N THR A 565 0.90 -14.06 50.48
CA THR A 565 2.13 -13.36 50.10
C THR A 565 3.30 -14.34 49.94
N ASP A 566 3.50 -15.22 50.93
CA ASP A 566 4.53 -16.26 50.90
C ASP A 566 3.86 -17.63 50.72
N PHE A 567 4.16 -18.30 49.62
CA PHE A 567 3.43 -19.52 49.23
C PHE A 567 4.32 -20.56 48.56
N GLU A 568 3.82 -21.79 48.56
CA GLU A 568 4.31 -22.91 47.76
C GLU A 568 3.21 -23.31 46.77
N ALA A 569 3.50 -23.29 45.47
CA ALA A 569 2.57 -23.70 44.41
C ALA A 569 3.18 -24.84 43.58
N ARG A 570 2.48 -25.97 43.50
CA ARG A 570 2.89 -27.16 42.74
C ARG A 570 1.94 -27.37 41.57
N LEU A 571 2.50 -27.58 40.39
CA LEU A 571 1.77 -27.91 39.17
C LEU A 571 2.36 -29.16 38.52
N LYS A 572 1.54 -30.18 38.29
CA LYS A 572 1.88 -31.34 37.46
C LYS A 572 1.14 -31.28 36.14
N TYR A 573 1.85 -31.50 35.04
CA TYR A 573 1.28 -31.42 33.70
C TYR A 573 2.05 -32.31 32.69
N ILE A 574 1.47 -32.57 31.52
CA ILE A 574 2.11 -33.26 30.38
C ILE A 574 2.08 -32.31 29.19
N PRO A 575 3.24 -31.83 28.68
CA PRO A 575 3.30 -31.07 27.44
C PRO A 575 3.17 -32.02 26.25
N ARG A 576 2.22 -31.75 25.35
CA ARG A 576 1.89 -32.58 24.18
C ARG A 576 2.42 -32.03 22.85
N GLY A 577 2.62 -30.73 22.75
CA GLY A 577 3.04 -30.12 21.49
C GLY A 577 2.98 -28.60 21.48
N GLY A 578 3.26 -28.01 20.32
CA GLY A 578 3.37 -26.58 20.07
C GLY A 578 4.37 -26.30 18.93
N GLN A 579 4.36 -25.12 18.34
CA GLN A 579 5.19 -24.85 17.16
C GLN A 579 6.66 -24.66 17.53
N GLN A 580 6.93 -23.72 18.42
CA GLN A 580 8.26 -23.27 18.82
C GLN A 580 8.47 -23.44 20.33
N TRP A 581 7.70 -22.73 21.17
CA TRP A 581 8.09 -22.47 22.57
C TRP A 581 7.60 -23.51 23.57
N LYS A 582 6.41 -24.08 23.37
CA LYS A 582 5.88 -25.21 24.17
C LYS A 582 6.01 -24.96 25.68
N SER A 583 5.61 -23.76 26.12
CA SER A 583 5.83 -23.28 27.49
C SER A 583 4.60 -23.48 28.36
N VAL A 584 4.78 -24.04 29.54
CA VAL A 584 3.73 -24.23 30.55
C VAL A 584 4.26 -23.71 31.89
N GLY A 585 3.45 -22.97 32.63
CA GLY A 585 3.91 -22.35 33.87
C GLY A 585 2.81 -21.81 34.77
N ILE A 586 3.26 -21.13 35.82
CA ILE A 586 2.41 -20.43 36.79
C ILE A 586 2.78 -18.95 36.75
N THR A 587 1.77 -18.11 36.61
CA THR A 587 1.87 -16.65 36.76
C THR A 587 1.26 -16.24 38.09
N PHE A 588 1.89 -15.34 38.83
CA PHE A 588 1.40 -14.82 40.11
C PHE A 588 1.65 -13.31 40.21
N ASP A 589 1.06 -12.69 41.24
CA ASP A 589 1.03 -11.23 41.41
C ASP A 589 0.46 -10.48 40.19
N VAL A 590 -0.52 -11.11 39.51
CA VAL A 590 -1.17 -10.52 38.33
C VAL A 590 -2.09 -9.39 38.79
N VAL A 591 -1.69 -8.15 38.54
CA VAL A 591 -2.46 -6.93 38.85
C VAL A 591 -2.15 -5.83 37.84
N GLU A 592 -3.19 -5.27 37.22
CA GLU A 592 -3.07 -4.30 36.12
C GLU A 592 -2.19 -4.84 34.98
N GLN A 593 -0.99 -4.29 34.80
CA GLN A 593 0.00 -4.70 33.81
C GLN A 593 1.26 -5.30 34.46
N ASN A 594 1.20 -5.71 35.74
CA ASN A 594 2.29 -6.36 36.46
C ASN A 594 2.02 -7.84 36.63
N GLU A 595 3.05 -8.66 36.46
CA GLU A 595 2.98 -10.11 36.71
C GLU A 595 4.38 -10.71 36.86
N VAL A 596 4.47 -11.85 37.57
CA VAL A 596 5.65 -12.70 37.62
C VAL A 596 5.28 -14.07 37.05
N LEU A 597 6.06 -14.56 36.10
CA LEU A 597 5.83 -15.83 35.43
C LEU A 597 7.03 -16.75 35.62
N ALA A 598 6.80 -17.94 36.17
CA ALA A 598 7.76 -19.03 36.20
C ALA A 598 7.25 -20.21 35.36
N TYR A 599 8.08 -20.72 34.45
CA TYR A 599 7.66 -21.72 33.48
C TYR A 599 8.78 -22.68 33.09
N LEU A 600 8.37 -23.83 32.53
CA LEU A 600 9.22 -24.76 31.81
C LEU A 600 8.90 -24.70 30.32
N SER A 601 9.92 -24.79 29.48
CA SER A 601 9.80 -24.71 28.02
C SER A 601 10.53 -25.85 27.34
N SER A 602 9.81 -26.53 26.45
CA SER A 602 10.35 -27.56 25.55
C SER A 602 10.89 -26.97 24.23
N TYR A 603 11.39 -25.72 24.24
CA TYR A 603 11.94 -25.08 23.05
C TYR A 603 13.15 -25.84 22.50
N ALA A 604 13.06 -26.33 21.26
CA ALA A 604 14.06 -27.26 20.70
C ALA A 604 15.50 -26.70 20.65
N ALA A 605 15.66 -25.39 20.44
CA ALA A 605 16.99 -24.76 20.41
C ALA A 605 17.56 -24.42 21.81
N GLY A 606 16.81 -24.68 22.88
CA GLY A 606 17.25 -24.43 24.25
C GLY A 606 16.14 -24.64 25.28
N PRO A 607 15.82 -25.89 25.64
CA PRO A 607 14.80 -26.18 26.64
C PRO A 607 15.30 -25.70 28.00
N LYS A 608 14.38 -25.14 28.80
CA LYS A 608 14.77 -24.39 30.00
C LYS A 608 13.65 -24.26 31.01
N SER A 609 14.03 -24.02 32.25
CA SER A 609 13.21 -23.33 33.25
C SER A 609 13.54 -21.84 33.21
N GLN A 610 12.55 -20.99 33.43
CA GLN A 610 12.72 -19.53 33.37
C GLN A 610 11.74 -18.83 34.31
N ILE A 611 12.24 -17.84 35.06
CA ILE A 611 11.41 -16.77 35.64
C ILE A 611 11.51 -15.53 34.75
N SER A 612 10.37 -14.88 34.56
CA SER A 612 10.22 -13.58 33.89
C SER A 612 9.27 -12.71 34.70
N TYR A 613 9.30 -11.41 34.47
CA TYR A 613 8.36 -10.49 35.09
C TYR A 613 7.98 -9.37 34.13
N LYS A 614 6.82 -8.78 34.36
CA LYS A 614 6.29 -7.66 33.58
C LYS A 614 6.02 -6.48 34.50
N VAL A 615 6.38 -5.28 34.06
CA VAL A 615 6.01 -4.02 34.71
C VAL A 615 5.49 -3.06 33.65
N GLY A 616 4.21 -2.67 33.74
CA GLY A 616 3.56 -1.91 32.68
C GLY A 616 3.55 -2.69 31.35
N ALA A 617 3.87 -2.03 30.24
CA ALA A 617 3.95 -2.69 28.93
C ALA A 617 5.22 -3.56 28.76
N ASN A 618 6.20 -3.51 29.68
CA ASN A 618 7.52 -4.08 29.48
C ASN A 618 7.65 -5.49 30.05
N HIS A 619 7.94 -6.46 29.19
CA HIS A 619 8.28 -7.82 29.58
C HIS A 619 9.79 -7.99 29.74
N THR A 620 10.23 -8.53 30.88
CA THR A 620 11.65 -8.77 31.18
C THR A 620 11.92 -10.26 31.41
N TYR A 621 12.92 -10.79 30.70
CA TYR A 621 13.40 -12.17 30.80
C TYR A 621 14.86 -12.15 31.29
N PRO A 622 15.11 -12.18 32.62
CA PRO A 622 16.47 -12.09 33.15
C PRO A 622 17.30 -13.32 32.75
N PRO A 623 18.50 -13.15 32.18
CA PRO A 623 19.36 -14.28 31.80
C PRO A 623 19.78 -15.16 32.98
N ASN A 624 19.97 -14.54 34.15
CA ASN A 624 20.30 -15.24 35.41
C ASN A 624 19.09 -15.88 36.10
N ALA A 625 17.90 -15.71 35.54
CA ALA A 625 16.68 -16.38 35.99
C ALA A 625 16.27 -17.48 34.99
N ALA A 626 17.24 -18.04 34.27
CA ALA A 626 17.07 -19.12 33.30
C ALA A 626 18.05 -20.25 33.60
N GLN A 627 17.59 -21.50 33.52
CA GLN A 627 18.46 -22.68 33.57
C GLN A 627 18.12 -23.60 32.40
N ALA A 628 19.12 -23.89 31.56
CA ALA A 628 18.96 -24.88 30.51
C ALA A 628 18.71 -26.27 31.13
N ARG A 629 17.61 -26.91 30.76
CA ARG A 629 17.27 -28.26 31.20
C ARG A 629 16.34 -28.95 30.20
N PRO A 630 16.45 -30.28 30.02
CA PRO A 630 15.49 -31.02 29.20
C PRO A 630 14.07 -30.91 29.75
N VAL A 631 13.10 -30.72 28.85
CA VAL A 631 11.66 -30.80 29.14
C VAL A 631 11.02 -31.62 28.00
N PRO A 632 11.18 -32.97 27.99
CA PRO A 632 10.63 -33.83 26.96
C PRO A 632 9.12 -33.71 26.81
N LEU A 633 8.63 -33.87 25.58
CA LEU A 633 7.20 -33.97 25.33
C LEU A 633 6.67 -35.36 25.73
N ASP A 634 5.37 -35.43 25.97
CA ASP A 634 4.62 -36.65 26.29
C ASP A 634 5.04 -37.36 27.59
N GLN A 635 5.68 -36.63 28.50
CA GLN A 635 6.06 -37.10 29.84
C GLN A 635 5.54 -36.14 30.92
N PRO A 636 5.16 -36.66 32.10
CA PRO A 636 4.72 -35.82 33.21
C PRO A 636 5.88 -35.00 33.76
N HIS A 637 5.64 -33.70 33.91
CA HIS A 637 6.55 -32.74 34.52
C HIS A 637 5.92 -32.13 35.77
N GLU A 638 6.75 -31.86 36.78
CA GLU A 638 6.36 -31.15 37.99
C GLU A 638 7.08 -29.80 38.07
N LEU A 639 6.32 -28.71 38.19
CA LEU A 639 6.81 -27.37 38.47
C LEU A 639 6.38 -26.97 39.89
N LEU A 640 7.35 -26.85 40.80
CA LEU A 640 7.14 -26.42 42.17
C LEU A 640 7.78 -25.03 42.38
N LEU A 641 6.96 -24.06 42.77
CA LEU A 641 7.35 -22.70 43.09
C LEU A 641 7.28 -22.46 44.58
N ARG A 642 8.34 -21.92 45.16
CA ARG A 642 8.37 -21.42 46.54
C ARG A 642 8.71 -19.94 46.54
N VAL A 643 7.84 -19.11 47.09
CA VAL A 643 7.99 -17.66 47.07
C VAL A 643 8.00 -17.13 48.49
N ARG A 644 9.05 -16.38 48.85
CA ARG A 644 9.16 -15.63 50.12
C ARG A 644 9.67 -14.22 49.86
N GLY A 645 8.85 -13.21 50.15
CA GLY A 645 9.13 -11.84 49.72
C GLY A 645 9.48 -11.82 48.23
N ASN A 646 10.60 -11.19 47.86
CA ASN A 646 11.07 -11.13 46.47
C ASN A 646 11.87 -12.37 46.01
N LEU A 647 12.06 -13.38 46.86
CA LEU A 647 12.84 -14.58 46.50
C LEU A 647 11.90 -15.67 45.96
N VAL A 648 12.15 -16.09 44.72
CA VAL A 648 11.42 -17.15 44.02
C VAL A 648 12.37 -18.33 43.79
N ASN A 649 12.00 -19.50 44.30
CA ASN A 649 12.69 -20.75 44.06
C ASN A 649 11.82 -21.63 43.14
N VAL A 650 12.41 -22.12 42.06
CA VAL A 650 11.81 -23.09 41.15
C VAL A 650 12.49 -24.42 41.37
N VAL A 651 11.70 -25.43 41.67
CA VAL A 651 12.08 -26.84 41.67
C VAL A 651 11.32 -27.48 40.52
N ALA A 652 12.03 -28.14 39.62
CA ALA A 652 11.41 -28.80 38.48
C ALA A 652 11.80 -30.27 38.45
N ASP A 653 10.79 -31.13 38.36
CA ASP A 653 10.90 -32.59 38.44
C ASP A 653 11.66 -33.07 39.69
N GLY A 654 11.44 -32.42 40.84
CA GLY A 654 12.09 -32.72 42.11
C GLY A 654 13.51 -32.16 42.28
N GLU A 655 14.12 -31.63 41.22
CA GLU A 655 15.45 -31.01 41.27
C GLU A 655 15.36 -29.49 41.42
N HIS A 656 16.17 -28.92 42.32
CA HIS A 656 16.30 -27.47 42.41
C HIS A 656 16.78 -26.92 41.06
N SER A 657 16.01 -26.00 40.51
CA SER A 657 16.26 -25.48 39.17
C SER A 657 16.88 -24.08 39.22
N LEU A 658 16.19 -23.13 39.85
CA LEU A 658 16.72 -21.77 39.97
C LEU A 658 16.15 -21.06 41.19
N ALA A 659 16.97 -20.18 41.77
CA ALA A 659 16.59 -19.24 42.81
C ALA A 659 16.84 -17.83 42.27
N TYR A 660 15.81 -16.99 42.26
CA TYR A 660 15.89 -15.64 41.71
C TYR A 660 15.26 -14.64 42.65
N ARG A 661 15.99 -13.56 42.94
CA ARG A 661 15.47 -12.42 43.69
C ARG A 661 14.91 -11.40 42.70
N LEU A 662 13.59 -11.23 42.70
CA LEU A 662 12.90 -10.28 41.84
C LEU A 662 13.41 -8.86 42.13
N PRO A 663 13.79 -8.09 41.09
CA PRO A 663 14.21 -6.69 41.22
C PRO A 663 13.02 -5.73 41.29
N ILE A 664 11.80 -6.27 41.38
CA ILE A 664 10.55 -5.52 41.45
C ILE A 664 9.90 -5.78 42.81
N GLU A 665 9.16 -4.79 43.29
CA GLU A 665 8.29 -4.97 44.46
C GLU A 665 7.11 -5.85 44.08
N ARG A 666 6.87 -6.90 44.87
CA ARG A 666 5.73 -7.78 44.67
C ARG A 666 4.44 -7.10 45.11
N ARG A 667 3.39 -7.22 44.30
CA ARG A 667 2.06 -6.69 44.59
C ARG A 667 1.08 -7.84 44.75
N PRO A 668 0.24 -7.86 45.80
CA PRO A 668 -0.81 -8.85 45.93
C PRO A 668 -1.71 -8.83 44.68
N GLY A 669 -1.83 -9.97 44.00
CA GLY A 669 -2.57 -10.12 42.74
C GLY A 669 -3.12 -11.53 42.57
N THR A 670 -3.63 -11.86 41.38
CA THR A 670 -4.16 -13.21 41.11
C THR A 670 -3.07 -14.19 40.71
N LEU A 671 -3.35 -15.50 40.84
CA LEU A 671 -2.52 -16.60 40.34
C LEU A 671 -3.20 -17.25 39.12
N GLU A 672 -2.43 -17.57 38.09
CA GLU A 672 -2.90 -18.18 36.85
C GLU A 672 -2.00 -19.35 36.45
N LEU A 673 -2.61 -20.42 35.93
CA LEU A 673 -1.90 -21.46 35.18
C LEU A 673 -1.92 -21.08 33.71
N ILE A 674 -0.78 -21.15 33.03
CA ILE A 674 -0.66 -20.63 31.66
C ILE A 674 -0.03 -21.64 30.71
N THR A 675 -0.38 -21.50 29.43
CA THR A 675 0.38 -22.07 28.32
C THR A 675 0.69 -20.98 27.28
N PHE A 676 1.88 -21.06 26.67
CA PHE A 676 2.26 -20.22 25.53
C PHE A 676 2.83 -21.09 24.42
N ASP A 677 2.15 -21.07 23.26
CA ASP A 677 2.44 -21.97 22.15
C ASP A 677 2.61 -23.44 22.60
N ALA A 678 1.70 -23.91 23.47
CA ALA A 678 1.76 -25.25 24.03
C ALA A 678 0.37 -25.87 24.15
N HIS A 679 0.23 -27.10 23.64
CA HIS A 679 -0.85 -28.02 23.97
C HIS A 679 -0.42 -28.82 25.21
N ALA A 680 -1.21 -28.82 26.28
CA ALA A 680 -0.84 -29.44 27.55
C ALA A 680 -2.03 -30.05 28.29
N GLU A 681 -1.77 -31.15 29.00
CA GLU A 681 -2.70 -31.78 29.94
C GLU A 681 -2.28 -31.46 31.37
N PHE A 682 -3.20 -30.95 32.19
CA PHE A 682 -2.98 -30.62 33.59
C PHE A 682 -3.44 -31.79 34.46
N LEU A 683 -2.56 -32.22 35.36
CA LEU A 683 -2.73 -33.43 36.18
C LEU A 683 -3.07 -33.12 37.64
N GLU A 684 -2.42 -32.11 38.22
CA GLU A 684 -2.62 -31.75 39.62
C GLU A 684 -2.13 -30.33 39.88
N PHE A 685 -2.87 -29.56 40.68
CA PHE A 685 -2.42 -28.28 41.21
C PHE A 685 -2.62 -28.23 42.73
N GLU A 686 -1.64 -27.68 43.41
CA GLU A 686 -1.67 -27.50 44.85
C GLU A 686 -1.06 -26.15 45.26
N LEU A 687 -1.74 -25.42 46.16
CA LEU A 687 -1.25 -24.17 46.74
C LEU A 687 -1.25 -24.28 48.27
N ARG A 688 -0.14 -23.92 48.90
CA ARG A 688 0.02 -23.89 50.36
C ARG A 688 0.66 -22.57 50.80
N GLU A 689 0.41 -22.17 52.04
CA GLU A 689 1.22 -21.12 52.68
C GLU A 689 2.63 -21.66 52.93
N LEU A 690 3.67 -20.85 52.69
CA LEU A 690 5.06 -21.30 52.85
C LEU A 690 5.51 -21.14 54.31
N PRO A 691 5.74 -22.23 55.06
CA PRO A 691 6.07 -22.15 56.49
C PRO A 691 7.39 -21.40 56.72
N PRO A 692 7.51 -20.52 57.74
CA PRO A 692 8.74 -19.79 58.04
C PRO A 692 9.98 -20.67 58.20
N SER A 693 9.80 -21.93 58.62
CA SER A 693 10.85 -22.94 58.78
C SER A 693 11.44 -23.45 57.47
N VAL A 694 10.75 -23.30 56.34
CA VAL A 694 11.28 -23.71 55.03
C VAL A 694 12.34 -22.71 54.61
N MET A 695 13.60 -23.15 54.55
CA MET A 695 14.71 -22.36 54.03
C MET A 695 14.71 -22.43 52.50
N LEU A 696 14.67 -21.27 51.84
CA LEU A 696 14.80 -21.20 50.39
C LEU A 696 16.27 -21.10 50.01
N ALA A 697 16.65 -21.68 48.87
CA ALA A 697 18.00 -21.47 48.35
C ALA A 697 18.14 -19.99 47.97
N GLU A 698 19.23 -19.37 48.40
CA GLU A 698 19.57 -18.03 47.97
C GLU A 698 19.91 -18.03 46.48
N ALA A 699 19.63 -16.92 45.81
CA ALA A 699 20.00 -16.75 44.41
C ALA A 699 21.53 -16.84 44.27
N ALA A 700 22.01 -17.83 43.53
CA ALA A 700 23.45 -18.02 43.31
C ALA A 700 24.06 -16.74 42.71
N ALA A 701 25.20 -16.30 43.25
CA ALA A 701 25.99 -15.24 42.62
C ALA A 701 26.36 -15.68 41.18
N PRO A 702 26.27 -14.79 40.19
CA PRO A 702 26.30 -15.18 38.79
C PRO A 702 27.59 -15.93 38.43
N ALA A 703 27.46 -17.20 38.03
CA ALA A 703 28.51 -17.91 37.33
C ALA A 703 28.61 -17.32 35.91
N ALA A 704 29.67 -16.55 35.67
CA ALA A 704 29.94 -15.94 34.38
C ALA A 704 30.17 -17.03 33.32
N LYS A 705 29.22 -17.17 32.38
CA LYS A 705 29.50 -17.68 31.04
C LYS A 705 29.43 -16.49 30.07
N SER A 706 30.55 -16.30 29.40
CA SER A 706 30.80 -15.29 28.37
C SER A 706 29.81 -15.40 27.21
N GLY A 707 29.16 -14.29 26.87
CA GLY A 707 28.35 -14.16 25.66
C GLY A 707 26.91 -13.76 25.99
N ASP A 708 26.63 -12.47 25.88
CA ASP A 708 25.32 -11.90 25.58
C ASP A 708 24.24 -11.86 26.69
N ALA A 709 24.64 -11.68 27.95
CA ALA A 709 23.76 -11.12 28.99
C ALA A 709 24.14 -9.67 29.27
N LYS A 710 23.25 -8.71 28.95
CA LYS A 710 23.38 -7.33 29.48
C LYS A 710 23.31 -7.39 31.02
N PRO A 711 24.24 -6.76 31.76
CA PRO A 711 24.25 -6.83 33.21
C PRO A 711 22.96 -6.24 33.81
N THR A 712 22.32 -6.96 34.74
CA THR A 712 21.11 -6.52 35.46
C THR A 712 21.42 -5.94 36.85
N GLY A 713 22.70 -5.75 37.17
CA GLY A 713 23.15 -4.90 38.28
C GLY A 713 23.73 -3.58 37.76
N PRO A 714 23.97 -2.58 38.64
CA PRO A 714 24.70 -1.38 38.27
C PRO A 714 25.99 -1.78 37.55
N LEU A 715 26.26 -1.13 36.42
CA LEU A 715 27.46 -1.41 35.63
C LEU A 715 28.71 -1.11 36.48
N PRO A 716 29.86 -1.74 36.19
CA PRO A 716 31.13 -1.27 36.75
C PRO A 716 31.24 0.24 36.58
N VAL A 717 31.67 0.98 37.60
CA VAL A 717 31.68 2.46 37.60
C VAL A 717 32.37 3.02 36.36
N GLU A 718 33.49 2.43 35.95
CA GLU A 718 34.17 2.82 34.70
C GLU A 718 33.31 2.63 33.45
N GLN A 719 32.52 1.54 33.34
CA GLN A 719 31.59 1.36 32.21
C GLN A 719 30.40 2.33 32.30
N ALA A 720 29.93 2.64 33.51
CA ALA A 720 28.88 3.63 33.72
C ALA A 720 29.35 5.05 33.34
N LYS A 721 30.59 5.43 33.66
CA LYS A 721 31.22 6.68 33.20
C LYS A 721 31.26 6.77 31.68
N TRP A 722 31.67 5.70 31.01
CA TRP A 722 31.67 5.66 29.53
C TRP A 722 30.28 5.79 28.93
N ASN A 723 29.23 5.25 29.58
CA ASN A 723 27.86 5.47 29.11
C ASN A 723 27.42 6.94 29.25
N VAL A 724 27.88 7.65 30.28
CA VAL A 724 27.68 9.11 30.38
C VAL A 724 28.42 9.81 29.25
N THR A 725 29.70 9.48 29.03
CA THR A 725 30.49 10.04 27.92
C THR A 725 29.81 9.82 26.57
N ILE A 726 29.34 8.60 26.28
CA ILE A 726 28.63 8.28 25.04
C ILE A 726 27.34 9.10 24.94
N ALA A 727 26.56 9.22 26.01
CA ALA A 727 25.34 10.02 26.00
C ALA A 727 25.64 11.52 25.75
N GLU A 728 26.72 12.05 26.32
CA GLU A 728 27.21 13.41 26.04
C GLU A 728 27.67 13.58 24.59
N ARG A 729 28.31 12.57 24.00
CA ARG A 729 28.66 12.59 22.56
C ARG A 729 27.45 12.45 21.64
N THR A 730 26.45 11.65 22.03
CA THR A 730 25.16 11.59 21.32
C THR A 730 24.45 12.95 21.34
N LEU A 731 24.53 13.71 22.45
CA LEU A 731 24.02 15.08 22.49
C LEU A 731 24.78 16.00 21.53
N ALA A 732 26.12 15.94 21.52
CA ALA A 732 26.93 16.72 20.58
C ALA A 732 26.60 16.39 19.11
N VAL A 733 26.32 15.11 18.80
CA VAL A 733 25.83 14.68 17.49
C VAL A 733 24.48 15.30 17.17
N ALA A 734 23.52 15.29 18.11
CA ALA A 734 22.20 15.88 17.90
C ALA A 734 22.25 17.40 17.72
N GLU A 735 23.09 18.11 18.46
CA GLU A 735 23.31 19.56 18.32
C GLU A 735 23.99 19.91 16.98
N ALA A 736 24.99 19.12 16.57
CA ALA A 736 25.63 19.27 15.26
C ALA A 736 24.66 18.96 14.10
N ASP A 737 23.71 18.02 14.30
CA ASP A 737 22.69 17.67 13.31
C ASP A 737 21.70 18.81 13.10
N LEU A 738 21.22 19.45 14.18
CA LEU A 738 20.39 20.65 14.10
C LEU A 738 21.12 21.78 13.36
N ALA A 739 22.38 22.05 13.71
CA ALA A 739 23.18 23.07 13.04
C ALA A 739 23.39 22.75 11.54
N ALA A 740 23.63 21.48 11.20
CA ALA A 740 23.75 21.05 9.81
C ALA A 740 22.45 21.23 9.03
N VAL A 741 21.31 20.82 9.60
CA VAL A 741 19.97 21.03 8.98
C VAL A 741 19.72 22.52 8.72
N GLN A 742 19.95 23.38 9.72
CA GLN A 742 19.74 24.83 9.58
C GLN A 742 20.67 25.45 8.52
N ALA A 743 21.94 25.06 8.51
CA ALA A 743 22.91 25.56 7.53
C ALA A 743 22.56 25.10 6.10
N ARG A 744 22.15 23.84 5.93
CA ARG A 744 21.69 23.31 4.63
C ARG A 744 20.44 24.02 4.13
N ALA A 745 19.46 24.26 4.99
CA ALA A 745 18.26 25.03 4.65
C ALA A 745 18.59 26.48 4.24
N ALA A 746 19.52 27.14 4.95
CA ALA A 746 19.98 28.47 4.61
C ALA A 746 20.73 28.49 3.26
N ALA A 747 21.56 27.47 2.99
CA ALA A 747 22.27 27.33 1.72
C ALA A 747 21.33 27.05 0.55
N ASP A 748 20.34 26.15 0.71
CA ASP A 748 19.32 25.89 -0.30
C ASP A 748 18.54 27.18 -0.60
N ARG A 749 18.10 27.91 0.44
CA ARG A 749 17.39 29.20 0.28
C ARG A 749 18.24 30.23 -0.45
N ALA A 750 19.50 30.41 -0.05
CA ALA A 750 20.39 31.38 -0.69
C ALA A 750 20.62 31.04 -2.17
N ARG A 751 20.77 29.75 -2.48
CA ARG A 751 21.05 29.24 -3.82
C ARG A 751 19.85 29.34 -4.77
N TYR A 752 18.64 29.07 -4.29
CA TYR A 752 17.47 28.86 -5.16
C TYR A 752 16.39 29.95 -5.07
N LEU A 753 16.35 30.72 -3.98
CA LEU A 753 15.34 31.78 -3.78
C LEU A 753 15.90 33.20 -3.92
N THR A 754 17.22 33.36 -4.03
CA THR A 754 17.86 34.67 -4.24
C THR A 754 18.08 34.91 -5.74
N PRO A 755 17.75 36.09 -6.30
CA PRO A 755 17.99 36.38 -7.70
C PRO A 755 19.48 36.30 -8.05
N SER A 756 19.87 35.41 -8.96
CA SER A 756 21.27 35.16 -9.32
C SER A 756 21.96 36.29 -10.10
N ALA A 757 21.30 37.43 -10.31
CA ALA A 757 21.76 38.52 -11.17
C ALA A 757 22.69 39.52 -10.46
N GLU A 758 22.79 39.48 -9.13
CA GLU A 758 23.64 40.39 -8.35
C GLU A 758 24.90 39.67 -7.88
N THR A 759 26.08 40.21 -8.19
CA THR A 759 27.38 39.62 -7.82
C THR A 759 27.52 39.35 -6.32
N ASP A 760 26.96 40.25 -5.51
CA ASP A 760 26.98 40.15 -4.05
C ASP A 760 26.09 38.99 -3.54
N SER A 761 25.00 38.68 -4.25
CA SER A 761 24.10 37.56 -3.92
C SER A 761 24.74 36.19 -4.21
N ALA A 762 25.53 36.11 -5.29
CA ALA A 762 26.23 34.88 -5.66
C ALA A 762 27.36 34.57 -4.66
N ALA A 763 28.13 35.58 -4.25
CA ALA A 763 29.15 35.43 -3.22
C ALA A 763 28.53 35.00 -1.87
N ALA A 764 27.40 35.61 -1.48
CA ALA A 764 26.67 35.22 -0.28
C ALA A 764 26.14 33.77 -0.35
N ALA A 765 25.63 33.32 -1.50
CA ALA A 765 25.18 31.94 -1.67
C ALA A 765 26.33 30.92 -1.53
N GLU A 766 27.53 31.25 -2.00
CA GLU A 766 28.72 30.42 -1.76
C GLU A 766 29.12 30.38 -0.29
N ASP A 767 29.01 31.48 0.45
CA ASP A 767 29.28 31.51 1.89
C ASP A 767 28.32 30.60 2.66
N PHE A 768 27.03 30.62 2.33
CA PHE A 768 26.06 29.69 2.92
C PHE A 768 26.36 28.24 2.51
N ALA A 769 26.77 27.98 1.26
CA ALA A 769 27.17 26.65 0.82
C ALA A 769 28.41 26.14 1.57
N ARG A 770 29.43 26.98 1.78
CA ARG A 770 30.60 26.68 2.63
C ARG A 770 30.17 26.38 4.08
N ALA A 771 29.27 27.19 4.64
CA ALA A 771 28.75 26.98 5.99
C ALA A 771 28.00 25.64 6.12
N ALA A 772 27.13 25.29 5.18
CA ALA A 772 26.42 24.00 5.15
C ALA A 772 27.39 22.83 5.01
N SER A 773 28.32 22.91 4.07
CA SER A 773 29.35 21.90 3.83
C SER A 773 30.21 21.67 5.08
N ARG A 774 30.63 22.75 5.75
CA ARG A 774 31.35 22.68 7.03
C ARG A 774 30.51 22.07 8.13
N ALA A 775 29.23 22.43 8.25
CA ALA A 775 28.34 21.89 9.27
C ALA A 775 28.10 20.38 9.11
N GLU A 776 27.94 19.88 7.87
CA GLU A 776 27.89 18.43 7.60
C GLU A 776 29.16 17.70 8.03
N ARG A 777 30.34 18.32 7.82
CA ARG A 777 31.61 17.76 8.28
C ARG A 777 31.78 17.80 9.79
N VAL A 778 31.29 18.85 10.46
CA VAL A 778 31.24 18.91 11.93
C VAL A 778 30.35 17.81 12.49
N LEU A 779 29.17 17.59 11.90
CA LEU A 779 28.30 16.47 12.25
C LEU A 779 29.00 15.12 12.03
N ALA A 780 29.71 14.93 10.91
CA ALA A 780 30.49 13.72 10.65
C ALA A 780 31.59 13.51 11.71
N ALA A 781 32.28 14.57 12.12
CA ALA A 781 33.29 14.51 13.18
C ALA A 781 32.67 14.18 14.55
N ALA A 782 31.51 14.76 14.89
CA ALA A 782 30.78 14.42 16.12
C ALA A 782 30.35 12.94 16.14
N LYS A 783 29.87 12.41 15.00
CA LYS A 783 29.51 10.99 14.86
C LYS A 783 30.73 10.08 15.01
N ALA A 784 31.88 10.48 14.44
CA ALA A 784 33.13 9.75 14.60
C ALA A 784 33.63 9.78 16.06
N ASP A 785 33.42 10.87 16.79
CA ASP A 785 33.79 11.01 18.20
C ASP A 785 32.91 10.13 19.09
N GLU A 786 31.60 10.07 18.83
CA GLU A 786 30.70 9.12 19.49
C GLU A 786 31.10 7.66 19.19
N ALA A 787 31.43 7.35 17.93
CA ALA A 787 31.88 6.02 17.53
C ALA A 787 33.18 5.63 18.23
N LEU A 788 34.11 6.58 18.42
CA LEU A 788 35.33 6.38 19.21
C LEU A 788 35.00 6.04 20.66
N ALA A 789 34.14 6.83 21.32
CA ALA A 789 33.74 6.57 22.71
C ALA A 789 33.07 5.19 22.88
N ARG A 790 32.28 4.76 21.88
CA ARG A 790 31.70 3.41 21.85
C ARG A 790 32.76 2.33 21.66
N ALA A 791 33.78 2.57 20.84
CA ALA A 791 34.90 1.63 20.65
C ALA A 791 35.77 1.51 21.91
N GLU A 792 36.00 2.61 22.65
CA GLU A 792 36.71 2.60 23.93
C GLU A 792 35.97 1.77 24.99
N LEU A 793 34.64 1.96 25.09
CA LEU A 793 33.80 1.10 25.93
C LEU A 793 33.87 -0.37 25.50
N ALA A 794 33.86 -0.65 24.20
CA ALA A 794 33.95 -2.02 23.68
C ALA A 794 35.28 -2.70 24.04
N VAL A 795 36.41 -1.98 24.04
CA VAL A 795 37.70 -2.52 24.51
C VAL A 795 37.66 -2.84 26.00
N LEU A 796 37.03 -1.99 26.81
CA LEU A 796 36.85 -2.24 28.25
C LEU A 796 35.95 -3.45 28.55
N GLN A 797 34.98 -3.71 27.67
CA GLN A 797 34.05 -4.83 27.79
C GLN A 797 34.56 -6.13 27.16
N ALA A 798 35.61 -6.06 26.33
CA ALA A 798 36.09 -7.21 25.57
C ALA A 798 36.71 -8.30 26.47
N ALA A 799 36.24 -9.53 26.28
CA ALA A 799 36.92 -10.72 26.81
C ALA A 799 38.31 -10.90 26.14
N ALA A 800 39.20 -11.65 26.79
CA ALA A 800 40.60 -11.78 26.37
C ALA A 800 40.77 -12.25 24.91
N ASP A 801 39.89 -13.13 24.44
CA ASP A 801 39.85 -13.67 23.08
C ASP A 801 39.32 -12.67 22.03
N LYS A 802 38.57 -11.66 22.45
CA LYS A 802 38.01 -10.60 21.57
C LYS A 802 38.73 -9.25 21.69
N ARG A 803 39.68 -9.13 22.61
CA ARG A 803 40.37 -7.87 22.92
C ARG A 803 41.18 -7.33 21.73
N ALA A 804 41.87 -8.18 20.98
CA ALA A 804 42.64 -7.77 19.81
C ALA A 804 41.74 -7.17 18.69
N GLU A 805 40.53 -7.71 18.49
CA GLU A 805 39.58 -7.17 17.51
C GLU A 805 38.97 -5.85 18.00
N ALA A 806 38.66 -5.74 19.30
CA ALA A 806 38.18 -4.49 19.88
C ALA A 806 39.24 -3.36 19.78
N GLU A 807 40.52 -3.67 20.05
CA GLU A 807 41.64 -2.72 19.93
C GLU A 807 41.87 -2.29 18.46
N LYS A 808 41.70 -3.20 17.51
CA LYS A 808 41.71 -2.88 16.07
C LYS A 808 40.57 -1.93 15.69
N ASN A 809 39.36 -2.19 16.16
CA ASN A 809 38.20 -1.32 15.91
C ASN A 809 38.37 0.07 16.56
N LEU A 810 38.98 0.14 17.74
CA LEU A 810 39.37 1.40 18.38
C LEU A 810 40.38 2.19 17.53
N ALA A 811 41.43 1.53 17.03
CA ALA A 811 42.41 2.18 16.15
C ALA A 811 41.77 2.72 14.85
N ALA A 812 40.82 1.96 14.27
CA ALA A 812 40.06 2.39 13.12
C ALA A 812 39.16 3.60 13.43
N ALA A 813 38.44 3.59 14.56
CA ALA A 813 37.60 4.70 15.00
C ALA A 813 38.42 5.98 15.25
N LYS A 814 39.61 5.85 15.85
CA LYS A 814 40.54 6.97 16.05
C LYS A 814 41.01 7.57 14.73
N THR A 815 41.40 6.71 13.78
CA THR A 815 41.79 7.13 12.43
C THR A 815 40.65 7.84 11.70
N ALA A 816 39.42 7.32 11.83
CA ALA A 816 38.23 7.93 11.24
C ALA A 816 37.91 9.31 11.84
N LEU A 817 38.04 9.48 13.16
CA LEU A 817 37.87 10.76 13.83
C LEU A 817 38.94 11.78 13.41
N ASP A 818 40.21 11.37 13.36
CA ASP A 818 41.29 12.26 12.91
C ASP A 818 41.06 12.71 11.46
N ALA A 819 40.65 11.79 10.58
CA ALA A 819 40.29 12.12 9.20
C ALA A 819 39.07 13.05 9.12
N ALA A 820 38.03 12.82 9.93
CA ALA A 820 36.84 13.66 9.97
C ALA A 820 37.15 15.08 10.50
N ARG A 821 37.98 15.21 11.53
CA ARG A 821 38.45 16.50 12.06
C ARG A 821 39.27 17.27 11.04
N GLN A 822 40.21 16.61 10.35
CA GLN A 822 40.96 17.24 9.26
C GLN A 822 40.05 17.67 8.11
N ALA A 823 38.95 16.93 7.84
CA ALA A 823 38.01 17.30 6.80
C ALA A 823 37.26 18.60 7.13
N VAL A 824 36.95 18.91 8.40
CA VAL A 824 36.22 20.12 8.81
C VAL A 824 36.87 21.40 8.27
N GLU A 825 38.20 21.45 8.23
CA GLU A 825 38.98 22.62 7.78
C GLU A 825 39.10 22.74 6.25
N ARG A 826 38.58 21.79 5.48
CA ARG A 826 38.56 21.89 4.01
C ARG A 826 37.62 23.00 3.58
N ASP A 827 38.07 23.78 2.60
CA ASP A 827 37.23 24.74 1.88
C ASP A 827 36.49 24.00 0.76
N ASP A 828 35.18 23.79 0.92
CA ASP A 828 34.31 23.06 0.01
C ASP A 828 32.91 23.65 0.11
N THR A 829 32.21 23.73 -1.03
CA THR A 829 30.84 24.24 -1.18
C THR A 829 29.82 23.13 -1.41
N THR A 830 30.26 21.87 -1.44
CA THR A 830 29.39 20.72 -1.69
C THR A 830 28.65 20.32 -0.43
N TYR A 831 27.32 20.29 -0.49
CA TYR A 831 26.45 19.85 0.60
C TYR A 831 25.24 19.09 0.02
N ALA A 832 24.55 18.31 0.85
CA ALA A 832 23.32 17.64 0.43
C ALA A 832 22.12 18.56 0.67
N SER A 833 21.30 18.87 -0.33
CA SER A 833 20.03 19.61 -0.10
C SER A 833 19.06 18.82 0.79
N LEU A 834 18.15 19.51 1.47
CA LEU A 834 17.08 18.85 2.21
C LEU A 834 16.14 18.11 1.25
N ARG A 835 15.71 16.89 1.62
CA ARG A 835 14.87 16.06 0.75
C ARG A 835 13.40 16.30 1.08
N GLY A 836 12.68 17.00 0.23
CA GLY A 836 11.22 17.19 0.35
C GLY A 836 10.38 16.28 -0.55
N ALA A 837 10.98 15.55 -1.48
CA ALA A 837 10.29 14.62 -2.35
C ALA A 837 11.20 13.45 -2.75
N LEU A 838 10.59 12.37 -3.21
CA LEU A 838 11.27 11.15 -3.59
C LEU A 838 10.77 10.66 -4.96
N LYS A 839 11.65 10.69 -5.97
CA LYS A 839 11.32 10.21 -7.31
C LYS A 839 11.00 8.71 -7.28
N THR A 840 9.98 8.30 -8.03
CA THR A 840 9.67 6.88 -8.27
C THR A 840 10.65 6.30 -9.28
N LEU A 841 11.04 5.04 -9.08
CA LEU A 841 11.94 4.33 -9.99
C LEU A 841 11.28 4.14 -11.36
N GLU A 842 12.01 4.43 -12.44
CA GLU A 842 11.46 4.31 -13.79
C GLU A 842 11.39 2.87 -14.29
N ASN A 843 12.30 2.02 -13.80
CA ASN A 843 12.42 0.62 -14.15
C ASN A 843 13.16 -0.17 -13.04
N ASN A 844 13.39 -1.45 -13.28
CA ASN A 844 14.09 -2.36 -12.36
C ASN A 844 15.63 -2.24 -12.37
N LEU A 845 16.21 -1.41 -13.25
CA LEU A 845 17.65 -1.16 -13.33
C LEU A 845 18.07 0.07 -12.52
N GLU A 846 17.13 0.99 -12.25
CA GLU A 846 17.37 2.13 -11.39
C GLU A 846 17.58 1.73 -9.91
N ASN A 847 18.39 2.52 -9.20
CA ASN A 847 18.73 2.31 -7.79
C ASN A 847 18.44 3.56 -6.95
N GLU A 848 18.64 3.50 -5.64
CA GLU A 848 18.30 4.60 -4.73
C GLU A 848 19.02 5.93 -5.07
N ALA A 849 20.20 5.87 -5.70
CA ALA A 849 20.92 7.07 -6.13
C ALA A 849 20.21 7.81 -7.28
N SER A 850 19.49 7.09 -8.17
CA SER A 850 18.73 7.73 -9.26
C SER A 850 17.57 8.59 -8.75
N ARG A 851 17.10 8.30 -7.53
CA ARG A 851 15.95 8.99 -6.91
C ARG A 851 16.29 10.34 -6.31
N SER A 852 17.59 10.67 -6.21
CA SER A 852 18.11 11.91 -5.62
C SER A 852 18.54 12.94 -6.66
N LYS A 853 18.22 12.74 -7.95
CA LYS A 853 18.52 13.71 -9.01
C LYS A 853 17.68 14.99 -8.82
N PRO A 854 18.22 16.18 -9.14
CA PRO A 854 17.45 17.41 -9.19
C PRO A 854 16.27 17.28 -10.15
N PHE A 855 15.14 17.90 -9.79
CA PHE A 855 13.98 17.95 -10.68
C PHE A 855 14.13 19.09 -11.69
N PRO A 856 13.51 18.99 -12.89
CA PRO A 856 13.58 20.06 -13.89
C PRO A 856 12.98 21.38 -13.39
N THR A 857 13.58 22.50 -13.80
CA THR A 857 13.09 23.87 -13.51
C THR A 857 11.91 24.28 -14.39
N THR A 858 11.63 23.49 -15.44
CA THR A 858 10.52 23.70 -16.36
C THR A 858 9.76 22.39 -16.58
N SER A 859 8.45 22.51 -16.82
CA SER A 859 7.66 21.43 -17.43
C SER A 859 7.46 21.70 -18.93
N THR A 860 7.17 20.67 -19.71
CA THR A 860 6.88 20.84 -21.15
C THR A 860 5.57 21.59 -21.40
N GLY A 861 4.66 21.61 -20.44
CA GLY A 861 3.32 22.20 -20.57
C GLY A 861 2.37 21.44 -21.50
N ARG A 862 2.80 20.27 -22.00
CA ARG A 862 2.01 19.40 -22.87
C ARG A 862 0.73 18.96 -22.18
N ARG A 863 0.80 18.62 -20.88
CA ARG A 863 -0.35 18.16 -20.10
C ARG A 863 -1.30 19.31 -19.75
N THR A 864 -0.80 20.50 -19.44
CA THR A 864 -1.62 21.71 -19.30
C THR A 864 -2.40 22.01 -20.56
N ALA A 865 -1.75 21.95 -21.72
CA ALA A 865 -2.40 22.19 -23.02
C ALA A 865 -3.51 21.16 -23.29
N LEU A 866 -3.25 19.86 -23.04
CA LEU A 866 -4.25 18.81 -23.13
C LEU A 866 -5.43 19.06 -22.19
N ALA A 867 -5.15 19.35 -20.92
CA ALA A 867 -6.17 19.51 -19.91
C ALA A 867 -7.08 20.73 -20.18
N ASN A 868 -6.50 21.83 -20.66
CA ASN A 868 -7.26 23.01 -21.09
C ASN A 868 -8.13 22.72 -22.32
N TRP A 869 -7.64 21.92 -23.29
CA TRP A 869 -8.44 21.52 -24.44
C TRP A 869 -9.60 20.58 -24.06
N ILE A 870 -9.37 19.62 -23.17
CA ILE A 870 -10.44 18.75 -22.65
C ILE A 870 -11.50 19.62 -21.94
N ALA A 871 -11.07 20.53 -21.07
CA ALA A 871 -11.98 21.39 -20.30
C ALA A 871 -12.66 22.50 -21.13
N ALA A 872 -12.30 22.69 -22.41
CA ALA A 872 -12.84 23.77 -23.22
C ALA A 872 -14.30 23.53 -23.62
N GLU A 873 -15.13 24.57 -23.61
CA GLU A 873 -16.52 24.50 -24.09
C GLU A 873 -16.63 24.11 -25.57
N SER A 874 -15.58 24.37 -26.35
CA SER A 874 -15.49 23.97 -27.76
C SER A 874 -15.19 22.48 -27.94
N ASN A 875 -14.88 21.73 -26.88
CA ASN A 875 -14.70 20.29 -26.94
C ASN A 875 -16.06 19.60 -26.98
N PRO A 876 -16.40 18.85 -28.05
CA PRO A 876 -17.73 18.26 -28.19
C PRO A 876 -18.01 17.08 -27.24
N LEU A 877 -16.97 16.50 -26.61
CA LEU A 877 -17.07 15.25 -25.86
C LEU A 877 -17.18 15.44 -24.35
N THR A 878 -16.40 16.35 -23.77
CA THR A 878 -16.22 16.42 -22.31
C THR A 878 -17.51 16.67 -21.54
N ALA A 879 -18.37 17.58 -22.02
CA ALA A 879 -19.67 17.82 -21.40
C ALA A 879 -20.61 16.60 -21.43
N ARG A 880 -20.34 15.61 -22.30
CA ARG A 880 -21.18 14.41 -22.48
C ARG A 880 -20.73 13.24 -21.61
N VAL A 881 -19.48 13.24 -21.14
CA VAL A 881 -18.95 12.16 -20.29
C VAL A 881 -19.43 12.30 -18.84
N ALA A 882 -19.71 13.53 -18.40
CA ALA A 882 -20.21 13.81 -17.06
C ALA A 882 -21.71 13.53 -16.84
N VAL A 883 -22.48 13.31 -17.92
CA VAL A 883 -23.96 13.23 -17.91
C VAL A 883 -24.46 11.80 -18.00
#